data_AF-F4LTF9-F1
#
_entry.id   AF-F4LTF9-F1
#
_cell.length_a   1.000
_cell.length_b   1.000
_cell.length_c   1.000
_cell.angle_alpha   90.00
_cell.angle_beta   90.00
_cell.angle_gamma   90.00
#
_symmetry.space_group_name_H-M   'P 1'
#
loop_
_entity.id
_entity.type
_entity.pdbx_description
1 polymer ?
#
loop_
_entity_poly.entity_id
_entity_poly.type
_entity_poly.pdbx_seq_one_letter_code
_entity_poly.pdbx_strand_id
1 'polypeptide(L)'
;MKTYSKIAALLLAAIMLVTFAVPAANAKSMNIPRGQLKKITRFKDVDDTLEWANLAIDRMYARGVIKGYPGDAFKPKSNVTHLEAIIMSLRVMGWEEEAKNTKINDDIKKIKLPWDDAYYYVALAVKKGLIKPEELKNFNPNAPAKRYEIARYIVRALDLEDEAKEHMGEKLSFKDAAAIPKDVTGYVYVMLDLELMKGDDNNKFKPNEPITRAEMAVMLNRLDGSLESEDKSELVGTIKKIDIDNLTITLQNSFGTKTYNLLKNTPVYVDGKYKSLKDLKVEDKVELVLDADKYAVFIQVIEKAESVTTTTEGLIVDVDASKKSVTLFTYGKYKEGFVGTLKLSSIEGKHYELETKRDRYVLVGDIDELEDYVDEKIVVFGEISDDESIYMRGLLIDVEDVYPLKSKYITTFYIDGNTNITIDGEKAGFFNLTEGDYAEVKAEDKMALEIKAKTPVEPKKIVVSADGLVVEVSKKSISLVTYIQDLDEGFIGILRENDVEGTHYELETNQGTFVLKGNVKGLKDYIGEKIVVKGELTDEISIFMRGYIIDVEEFYLLRNRDFVVFDVDDSTKITIDGDKAKLSEIEIGDYAEIYADADNIAAEIKAYSRTNRIKEWEKEIKNTRDGKLTGKVVSKEVGSKCQLVIQNDDGKFTLVIDKDVKLKGLKSLSRIKKGMQLELSIKDGKIIEIAAVD
;
A
#
# COMPACT_ATOMS: atom_id res chain seq x y z
N MET A 1 -7.51 -22.45 41.70
CA MET A 1 -6.99 -23.83 41.56
C MET A 1 -7.61 -24.86 42.52
N LYS A 2 -8.29 -24.49 43.63
CA LYS A 2 -8.95 -25.47 44.53
C LYS A 2 -10.37 -25.91 44.12
N THR A 3 -11.06 -25.15 43.27
CA THR A 3 -12.49 -25.34 42.94
C THR A 3 -12.75 -26.44 41.90
N TYR A 4 -11.96 -26.53 40.82
CA TYR A 4 -12.08 -27.60 39.82
C TYR A 4 -11.82 -29.02 40.38
N SER A 5 -11.10 -29.11 41.50
CA SER A 5 -10.77 -30.38 42.14
C SER A 5 -11.98 -31.08 42.77
N LYS A 6 -13.06 -30.37 43.15
CA LYS A 6 -14.17 -30.98 43.89
C LYS A 6 -15.21 -31.68 43.02
N ILE A 7 -15.57 -31.10 41.87
CA ILE A 7 -16.51 -31.74 40.91
C ILE A 7 -15.87 -33.02 40.33
N ALA A 8 -14.58 -32.96 40.00
CA ALA A 8 -13.82 -34.14 39.57
C ALA A 8 -13.66 -35.18 40.70
N ALA A 9 -13.41 -34.75 41.95
CA ALA A 9 -13.23 -35.66 43.09
C ALA A 9 -14.53 -36.31 43.59
N LEU A 10 -15.69 -35.65 43.49
CA LEU A 10 -17.00 -36.22 43.86
C LEU A 10 -17.43 -37.33 42.91
N LEU A 11 -17.10 -37.25 41.62
CA LEU A 11 -17.33 -38.33 40.65
C LEU A 11 -16.34 -39.50 40.82
N LEU A 12 -15.10 -39.24 41.25
CA LEU A 12 -14.09 -40.27 41.52
C LEU A 12 -14.35 -41.08 42.80
N ALA A 13 -15.05 -40.53 43.80
CA ALA A 13 -15.22 -41.15 45.12
C ALA A 13 -16.30 -42.27 45.17
N ALA A 14 -17.11 -42.46 44.14
CA ALA A 14 -18.18 -43.47 44.12
C ALA A 14 -17.76 -44.85 43.57
N ILE A 15 -16.46 -45.11 43.37
CA ILE A 15 -15.95 -46.36 42.78
C ILE A 15 -15.14 -47.14 43.84
N MET A 16 -15.83 -47.81 44.76
CA MET A 16 -15.20 -48.84 45.59
C MET A 16 -15.21 -50.20 44.86
N LEU A 17 -14.00 -50.69 44.60
CA LEU A 17 -13.67 -52.02 44.08
C LEU A 17 -14.29 -53.15 44.91
N VAL A 18 -15.15 -53.94 44.28
CA VAL A 18 -15.32 -55.37 44.61
C VAL A 18 -15.07 -56.15 43.32
N THR A 19 -13.88 -56.72 43.20
CA THR A 19 -13.51 -57.62 42.10
C THR A 19 -14.08 -59.01 42.39
N PHE A 20 -15.20 -59.35 41.75
CA PHE A 20 -15.46 -60.73 41.36
C PHE A 20 -15.46 -60.79 39.84
N ALA A 21 -14.50 -61.54 39.30
CA ALA A 21 -14.49 -61.91 37.90
C ALA A 21 -15.73 -62.77 37.60
N VAL A 22 -16.68 -62.21 36.85
CA VAL A 22 -17.78 -62.95 36.22
C VAL A 22 -17.43 -63.10 34.74
N PRO A 23 -17.56 -64.30 34.15
CA PRO A 23 -17.25 -64.52 32.74
C PRO A 23 -18.16 -63.69 31.84
N ALA A 24 -17.59 -63.24 30.73
CA ALA A 24 -18.24 -62.48 29.67
C ALA A 24 -19.61 -63.06 29.28
N ALA A 25 -20.67 -62.46 29.81
CA ALA A 25 -22.03 -62.63 29.35
C ALA A 25 -22.53 -61.23 28.95
N ASN A 26 -22.71 -61.04 27.63
CA ASN A 26 -23.44 -59.95 26.97
C ASN A 26 -23.95 -58.82 27.87
N ALA A 27 -23.06 -57.90 28.26
CA ALA A 27 -23.48 -56.55 28.57
C ALA A 27 -23.72 -55.86 27.23
N LYS A 28 -25.00 -55.74 26.85
CA LYS A 28 -25.43 -54.81 25.80
C LYS A 28 -24.73 -53.48 26.03
N SER A 29 -23.99 -53.02 25.03
CA SER A 29 -23.54 -51.63 24.96
C SER A 29 -24.71 -50.72 25.28
N MET A 30 -24.47 -49.71 26.11
CA MET A 30 -25.48 -48.74 26.48
C MET A 30 -25.82 -47.91 25.22
N ASN A 31 -26.82 -48.38 24.49
CA ASN A 31 -27.33 -47.75 23.29
C ASN A 31 -28.24 -46.61 23.75
N ILE A 32 -27.70 -45.41 23.95
CA ILE A 32 -28.47 -44.24 24.38
C ILE A 32 -29.46 -43.87 23.28
N PRO A 33 -30.79 -44.05 23.48
CA PRO A 33 -31.78 -43.56 22.53
C PRO A 33 -31.95 -42.05 22.79
N ARG A 34 -31.17 -41.22 22.10
CA ARG A 34 -31.37 -39.76 22.14
C ARG A 34 -32.60 -39.40 21.33
N GLY A 35 -33.54 -38.70 21.98
CA GLY A 35 -34.81 -38.26 21.40
C GLY A 35 -34.64 -37.58 20.04
N GLN A 36 -35.54 -37.95 19.13
CA GLN A 36 -35.61 -37.53 17.72
C GLN A 36 -35.28 -36.04 17.49
N LEU A 37 -34.08 -35.75 16.99
CA LEU A 37 -33.74 -34.43 16.47
C LEU A 37 -33.70 -34.50 14.95
N LYS A 38 -34.69 -33.85 14.35
CA LYS A 38 -34.78 -33.63 12.91
C LYS A 38 -33.97 -32.37 12.59
N LYS A 39 -33.02 -32.47 11.64
CA LYS A 39 -32.34 -31.39 10.91
C LYS A 39 -32.33 -30.04 11.63
N ILE A 40 -31.20 -29.67 12.24
CA ILE A 40 -31.03 -28.32 12.81
C ILE A 40 -31.01 -27.30 11.67
N THR A 41 -32.14 -26.64 11.45
CA THR A 41 -32.19 -25.33 10.80
C THR A 41 -32.14 -24.27 11.89
N ARG A 42 -31.33 -23.22 11.72
CA ARG A 42 -31.30 -22.03 12.58
C ARG A 42 -32.73 -21.61 12.93
N PHE A 43 -33.01 -21.45 14.22
CA PHE A 43 -34.32 -20.98 14.68
C PHE A 43 -34.61 -19.61 14.08
N LYS A 44 -35.84 -19.41 13.59
CA LYS A 44 -36.22 -18.18 12.85
C LYS A 44 -36.18 -16.92 13.71
N ASP A 45 -36.31 -17.09 15.02
CA ASP A 45 -36.33 -16.04 16.03
C ASP A 45 -35.02 -15.92 16.82
N VAL A 46 -33.93 -16.50 16.29
CA VAL A 46 -32.57 -16.38 16.83
C VAL A 46 -31.67 -15.68 15.80
N ASP A 47 -31.59 -14.36 15.93
CA ASP A 47 -30.80 -13.47 15.08
C ASP A 47 -29.45 -13.08 15.72
N ASP A 48 -28.70 -12.20 15.05
CA ASP A 48 -27.35 -11.81 15.48
C ASP A 48 -27.35 -10.90 16.73
N THR A 49 -28.50 -10.33 17.14
CA THR A 49 -28.61 -9.58 18.40
C THR A 49 -28.47 -10.49 19.64
N LEU A 50 -28.54 -11.82 19.44
CA LEU A 50 -28.38 -12.85 20.46
C LEU A 50 -27.03 -13.59 20.36
N GLU A 51 -26.01 -13.01 19.74
CA GLU A 51 -24.68 -13.62 19.59
C GLU A 51 -24.14 -14.21 20.91
N TRP A 52 -24.41 -13.56 22.05
CA TRP A 52 -24.03 -14.02 23.39
C TRP A 52 -24.64 -15.37 23.81
N ALA A 53 -25.76 -15.78 23.21
CA ALA A 53 -26.51 -17.00 23.53
C ALA A 53 -26.49 -18.04 22.41
N ASN A 54 -26.19 -17.66 21.16
CA ASN A 54 -26.35 -18.52 19.98
C ASN A 54 -25.64 -19.87 20.13
N LEU A 55 -24.35 -19.86 20.51
CA LEU A 55 -23.59 -21.08 20.78
C LEU A 55 -24.32 -22.00 21.77
N ALA A 56 -24.77 -21.44 22.89
CA ALA A 56 -25.40 -22.21 23.95
C ALA A 56 -26.77 -22.75 23.51
N ILE A 57 -27.55 -21.96 22.79
CA ILE A 57 -28.85 -22.37 22.24
C ILE A 57 -28.66 -23.56 21.30
N ASP A 58 -27.77 -23.43 20.31
CA ASP A 58 -27.55 -24.46 19.31
C ASP A 58 -26.94 -25.72 19.92
N ARG A 59 -25.95 -25.58 20.82
CA ARG A 59 -25.32 -26.71 21.51
C ARG A 59 -26.32 -27.45 22.41
N MET A 60 -27.11 -26.73 23.21
CA MET A 60 -28.12 -27.36 24.08
C MET A 60 -29.29 -27.95 23.30
N TYR A 61 -29.63 -27.38 22.14
CA TYR A 61 -30.60 -27.97 21.23
C TYR A 61 -30.06 -29.25 20.57
N ALA A 62 -28.84 -29.21 20.04
CA ALA A 62 -28.17 -30.37 19.43
C ALA A 62 -28.00 -31.52 20.43
N ARG A 63 -27.69 -31.21 21.70
CA ARG A 63 -27.60 -32.20 22.79
C ARG A 63 -28.96 -32.69 23.29
N GLY A 64 -30.07 -32.14 22.79
CA GLY A 64 -31.44 -32.51 23.19
C GLY A 64 -31.87 -32.00 24.56
N VAL A 65 -31.04 -31.21 25.23
CA VAL A 65 -31.32 -30.63 26.57
C VAL A 65 -32.48 -29.64 26.49
N ILE A 66 -32.46 -28.79 25.47
CA ILE A 66 -33.53 -27.83 25.18
C ILE A 66 -34.18 -28.22 23.87
N LYS A 67 -35.51 -28.10 23.80
CA LYS A 67 -36.29 -28.35 22.58
C LYS A 67 -36.89 -27.04 22.06
N GLY A 68 -37.01 -26.93 20.74
CA GLY A 68 -37.72 -25.83 20.08
C GLY A 68 -39.25 -25.99 20.16
N TYR A 69 -39.96 -24.95 19.73
CA TYR A 69 -41.40 -24.94 19.56
C TYR A 69 -41.78 -25.22 18.09
N PRO A 70 -43.05 -25.62 17.83
CA PRO A 70 -43.55 -25.75 16.47
C PRO A 70 -43.27 -24.50 15.62
N GLY A 71 -42.93 -24.70 14.34
CA GLY A 71 -42.64 -23.63 13.39
C GLY A 71 -41.19 -23.12 13.36
N ASP A 72 -40.24 -23.90 13.91
CA ASP A 72 -38.80 -23.57 14.00
C ASP A 72 -38.50 -22.34 14.87
N ALA A 73 -39.20 -22.22 16.01
CA ALA A 73 -39.04 -21.12 16.97
C ALA A 73 -38.39 -21.59 18.27
N PHE A 74 -37.42 -20.83 18.79
CA PHE A 74 -36.80 -21.07 20.09
C PHE A 74 -37.45 -20.29 21.24
N LYS A 75 -38.00 -19.11 20.94
CA LYS A 75 -38.54 -18.10 21.86
C LYS A 75 -37.53 -17.65 22.93
N PRO A 76 -36.38 -17.07 22.54
CA PRO A 76 -35.27 -16.78 23.45
C PRO A 76 -35.63 -15.84 24.60
N LYS A 77 -36.57 -14.92 24.39
CA LYS A 77 -37.03 -13.93 25.37
C LYS A 77 -38.20 -14.40 26.25
N SER A 78 -38.76 -15.59 25.99
CA SER A 78 -39.82 -16.14 26.84
C SER A 78 -39.24 -16.64 28.15
N ASN A 79 -39.99 -16.45 29.24
CA ASN A 79 -39.60 -16.95 30.55
C ASN A 79 -39.76 -18.48 30.62
N VAL A 80 -38.84 -19.13 31.32
CA VAL A 80 -38.87 -20.57 31.59
C VAL A 80 -39.80 -20.83 32.77
N THR A 81 -40.72 -21.78 32.63
CA THR A 81 -41.55 -22.25 33.75
C THR A 81 -40.79 -23.18 34.69
N HIS A 82 -41.26 -23.37 35.93
CA HIS A 82 -40.66 -24.35 36.84
C HIS A 82 -40.56 -25.74 36.24
N LEU A 83 -41.63 -26.20 35.57
CA LEU A 83 -41.65 -27.50 34.91
C LEU A 83 -40.58 -27.60 33.82
N GLU A 84 -40.50 -26.59 32.94
CA GLU A 84 -39.48 -26.57 31.89
C GLU A 84 -38.07 -26.54 32.47
N ALA A 85 -37.81 -25.74 33.51
CA ALA A 85 -36.52 -25.69 34.17
C ALA A 85 -36.10 -27.04 34.76
N ILE A 86 -37.03 -27.73 35.43
CA ILE A 86 -36.79 -29.08 35.98
C ILE A 86 -36.50 -30.06 34.86
N ILE A 87 -37.29 -30.06 33.79
CA ILE A 87 -37.08 -30.97 32.65
C ILE A 87 -35.70 -30.73 32.02
N MET A 88 -35.32 -29.47 31.79
CA MET A 88 -34.01 -29.14 31.24
C MET A 88 -32.87 -29.54 32.19
N SER A 89 -33.07 -29.39 33.51
CA SER A 89 -32.11 -29.82 34.54
C SER A 89 -31.96 -31.35 34.54
N LEU A 90 -33.05 -32.11 34.47
CA LEU A 90 -33.00 -33.57 34.37
C LEU A 90 -32.30 -34.03 33.08
N ARG A 91 -32.53 -33.33 31.96
CA ARG A 91 -31.91 -33.64 30.67
C ARG A 91 -30.41 -33.38 30.64
N VAL A 92 -29.95 -32.24 31.15
CA VAL A 92 -28.51 -31.92 31.17
C VAL A 92 -27.75 -32.91 32.05
N MET A 93 -28.39 -33.44 33.10
CA MET A 93 -27.85 -34.50 33.95
C MET A 93 -27.97 -35.92 33.33
N GLY A 94 -28.58 -36.05 32.14
CA GLY A 94 -28.75 -37.33 31.45
C GLY A 94 -29.83 -38.25 32.04
N TRP A 95 -30.75 -37.73 32.86
CA TRP A 95 -31.74 -38.54 33.58
C TRP A 95 -33.11 -38.66 32.87
N GLU A 96 -33.32 -38.05 31.69
CA GLU A 96 -34.63 -38.01 31.01
C GLU A 96 -35.28 -39.40 30.84
N GLU A 97 -34.50 -40.43 30.46
CA GLU A 97 -35.02 -41.77 30.20
C GLU A 97 -35.52 -42.49 31.47
N GLU A 98 -35.09 -42.07 32.67
CA GLU A 98 -35.62 -42.62 33.93
C GLU A 98 -37.06 -42.15 34.21
N ALA A 99 -37.51 -41.06 33.58
CA ALA A 99 -38.78 -40.44 33.91
C ALA A 99 -39.95 -41.41 33.70
N LYS A 100 -40.03 -42.06 32.53
CA LYS A 100 -41.12 -42.98 32.17
C LYS A 100 -41.23 -44.20 33.10
N ASN A 101 -40.13 -44.56 33.77
CA ASN A 101 -40.08 -45.68 34.70
C ASN A 101 -40.25 -45.25 36.17
N THR A 102 -40.46 -43.96 36.44
CA THR A 102 -40.58 -43.43 37.80
C THR A 102 -42.03 -43.44 38.25
N LYS A 103 -42.28 -44.05 39.42
CA LYS A 103 -43.62 -44.16 40.01
C LYS A 103 -44.16 -42.78 40.41
N ILE A 104 -45.36 -42.44 39.92
CA ILE A 104 -46.09 -41.21 40.28
C ILE A 104 -46.84 -41.44 41.60
N ASN A 105 -46.55 -40.62 42.61
CA ASN A 105 -47.28 -40.60 43.88
C ASN A 105 -48.57 -39.75 43.78
N ASP A 106 -49.55 -40.02 44.64
CA ASP A 106 -50.86 -39.36 44.67
C ASP A 106 -50.77 -37.84 44.93
N ASP A 107 -49.76 -37.36 45.65
CA ASP A 107 -49.56 -35.92 45.82
C ASP A 107 -49.18 -35.22 44.52
N ILE A 108 -48.44 -35.90 43.62
CA ILE A 108 -48.08 -35.35 42.30
C ILE A 108 -49.31 -35.32 41.39
N LYS A 109 -50.19 -36.33 41.48
CA LYS A 109 -51.44 -36.37 40.70
C LYS A 109 -52.38 -35.20 41.00
N LYS A 110 -52.25 -34.57 42.17
CA LYS A 110 -53.05 -33.38 42.56
C LYS A 110 -52.56 -32.09 41.89
N ILE A 111 -51.36 -32.11 41.29
CA ILE A 111 -50.74 -30.94 40.67
C ILE A 111 -51.22 -30.81 39.22
N LYS A 112 -51.73 -29.63 38.83
CA LYS A 112 -52.18 -29.38 37.46
C LYS A 112 -50.98 -29.22 36.51
N LEU A 113 -50.70 -30.26 35.73
CA LEU A 113 -49.67 -30.25 34.71
C LEU A 113 -50.23 -30.11 33.28
N PRO A 114 -49.45 -29.54 32.36
CA PRO A 114 -49.91 -29.20 31.01
C PRO A 114 -50.06 -30.40 30.05
N TRP A 115 -49.42 -31.53 30.34
CA TRP A 115 -49.54 -32.78 29.57
C TRP A 115 -49.23 -34.01 30.45
N ASP A 116 -49.70 -35.20 30.07
CA ASP A 116 -49.63 -36.42 30.91
C ASP A 116 -48.19 -36.86 31.22
N ASP A 117 -47.28 -36.77 30.25
CA ASP A 117 -45.88 -37.15 30.48
C ASP A 117 -45.18 -36.25 31.51
N ALA A 118 -45.68 -35.04 31.77
CA ALA A 118 -45.09 -34.11 32.74
C ALA A 118 -45.08 -34.66 34.16
N TYR A 119 -46.06 -35.50 34.53
CA TYR A 119 -46.16 -36.09 35.86
C TYR A 119 -44.94 -36.98 36.16
N TYR A 120 -44.41 -37.68 35.16
CA TYR A 120 -43.20 -38.50 35.28
C TYR A 120 -41.94 -37.67 35.55
N TYR A 121 -41.81 -36.50 34.93
CA TYR A 121 -40.69 -35.60 35.19
C TYR A 121 -40.72 -35.01 36.60
N VAL A 122 -41.90 -34.62 37.09
CA VAL A 122 -42.04 -34.15 38.49
C VAL A 122 -41.75 -35.29 39.46
N ALA A 123 -42.22 -36.51 39.17
CA ALA A 123 -41.90 -37.68 39.99
C ALA A 123 -40.41 -38.00 40.01
N LEU A 124 -39.73 -37.90 38.87
CA LEU A 124 -38.28 -38.07 38.79
C LEU A 124 -37.53 -36.96 39.54
N ALA A 125 -37.97 -35.70 39.42
CA ALA A 125 -37.37 -34.59 40.16
C ALA A 125 -37.47 -34.79 41.68
N VAL A 126 -38.58 -35.35 42.17
CA VAL A 126 -38.71 -35.72 43.58
C VAL A 126 -37.79 -36.88 43.95
N LYS A 127 -37.75 -37.93 43.11
CA LYS A 127 -36.86 -39.10 43.31
C LYS A 127 -35.38 -38.70 43.35
N LYS A 128 -34.96 -37.76 42.50
CA LYS A 128 -33.58 -37.24 42.39
C LYS A 128 -33.31 -36.10 43.37
N GLY A 129 -34.26 -35.71 44.22
CA GLY A 129 -34.06 -34.69 45.24
C GLY A 129 -34.05 -33.23 44.74
N LEU A 130 -34.33 -32.97 43.46
CA LEU A 130 -34.45 -31.61 42.92
C LEU A 130 -35.59 -30.84 43.60
N ILE A 131 -36.70 -31.53 43.82
CA ILE A 131 -37.86 -31.05 44.59
C ILE A 131 -38.05 -31.97 45.79
N LYS A 132 -38.20 -31.40 46.99
CA LYS A 132 -38.51 -32.17 48.19
C LYS A 132 -40.02 -32.44 48.28
N PRO A 133 -40.46 -33.58 48.84
CA PRO A 133 -41.89 -33.92 48.95
C PRO A 133 -42.74 -32.81 49.59
N GLU A 134 -42.23 -32.13 50.60
CA GLU A 134 -42.90 -31.01 51.28
C GLU A 134 -43.09 -29.77 50.39
N GLU A 135 -42.25 -29.58 49.38
CA GLU A 135 -42.33 -28.44 48.45
C GLU A 135 -43.49 -28.63 47.44
N LEU A 136 -44.00 -29.87 47.25
CA LEU A 136 -45.09 -30.16 46.32
C LEU A 136 -46.41 -29.47 46.69
N LYS A 137 -46.65 -29.20 47.99
CA LYS A 137 -47.93 -28.64 48.47
C LYS A 137 -48.26 -27.28 47.84
N ASN A 138 -47.25 -26.45 47.58
CA ASN A 138 -47.40 -25.12 47.02
C ASN A 138 -46.70 -24.98 45.65
N PHE A 139 -46.37 -26.11 45.02
CA PHE A 139 -45.62 -26.10 43.77
C PHE A 139 -46.52 -25.70 42.60
N ASN A 140 -46.19 -24.58 41.95
CA ASN A 140 -46.85 -24.14 40.73
C ASN A 140 -45.94 -24.39 39.51
N PRO A 141 -46.04 -25.56 38.85
CA PRO A 141 -45.15 -25.94 37.74
C PRO A 141 -45.23 -25.02 36.52
N ASN A 142 -46.35 -24.31 36.33
CA ASN A 142 -46.62 -23.49 35.15
C ASN A 142 -46.25 -22.01 35.34
N ALA A 143 -45.85 -21.62 36.55
CA ALA A 143 -45.38 -20.26 36.81
C ALA A 143 -43.96 -20.07 36.23
N PRO A 144 -43.61 -18.84 35.78
CA PRO A 144 -42.23 -18.49 35.46
C PRO A 144 -41.32 -18.70 36.67
N ALA A 145 -40.25 -19.46 36.49
CA ALA A 145 -39.28 -19.78 37.54
C ALA A 145 -38.29 -18.62 37.73
N LYS A 146 -38.12 -18.20 38.97
CA LYS A 146 -37.20 -17.13 39.35
C LYS A 146 -35.77 -17.64 39.43
N ARG A 147 -34.80 -16.73 39.29
CA ARG A 147 -33.37 -17.07 39.30
C ARG A 147 -32.92 -17.83 40.55
N TYR A 148 -33.40 -17.47 41.75
CA TYR A 148 -33.02 -18.21 42.96
C TYR A 148 -33.61 -19.64 43.02
N GLU A 149 -34.75 -19.87 42.37
CA GLU A 149 -35.42 -21.17 42.35
C GLU A 149 -34.69 -22.13 41.41
N ILE A 150 -34.23 -21.61 40.27
CA ILE A 150 -33.35 -22.33 39.36
C ILE A 150 -32.04 -22.70 40.05
N ALA A 151 -31.44 -21.78 40.81
CA ALA A 151 -30.22 -22.06 41.58
C ALA A 151 -30.42 -23.25 42.53
N ARG A 152 -31.57 -23.30 43.23
CA ARG A 152 -31.93 -24.43 44.10
C ARG A 152 -32.02 -25.74 43.33
N TYR A 153 -32.68 -25.77 42.17
CA TYR A 153 -32.82 -26.98 41.36
C TYR A 153 -31.47 -27.50 40.85
N ILE A 154 -30.62 -26.63 40.31
CA ILE A 154 -29.34 -27.02 39.73
C ILE A 154 -28.36 -27.51 40.79
N VAL A 155 -28.23 -26.79 41.91
CA VAL A 155 -27.36 -27.19 43.02
C VAL A 155 -27.76 -28.55 43.60
N ARG A 156 -29.07 -28.80 43.75
CA ARG A 156 -29.56 -30.12 44.17
C ARG A 156 -29.32 -31.20 43.11
N ALA A 157 -29.49 -30.88 41.83
CA ALA A 157 -29.18 -31.80 40.74
C ALA A 157 -27.69 -32.19 40.70
N LEU A 158 -26.81 -31.27 41.11
CA LEU A 158 -25.37 -31.49 41.24
C LEU A 158 -24.97 -32.20 42.55
N ASP A 159 -25.91 -32.51 43.43
CA ASP A 159 -25.66 -33.07 44.77
C ASP A 159 -24.81 -32.16 45.67
N LEU A 160 -24.91 -30.84 45.48
CA LEU A 160 -24.16 -29.81 46.24
C LEU A 160 -25.04 -29.11 47.28
N GLU A 161 -26.13 -29.74 47.71
CA GLU A 161 -27.04 -29.13 48.69
C GLU A 161 -26.37 -28.93 50.06
N ASP A 162 -25.47 -29.83 50.48
CA ASP A 162 -24.78 -29.69 51.76
C ASP A 162 -23.73 -28.56 51.72
N GLU A 163 -23.00 -28.40 50.61
CA GLU A 163 -22.12 -27.25 50.40
C GLU A 163 -22.91 -25.93 50.41
N ALA A 164 -24.09 -25.91 49.76
CA ALA A 164 -24.96 -24.76 49.84
C ALA A 164 -25.41 -24.46 51.29
N LYS A 165 -25.70 -25.46 52.11
CA LYS A 165 -26.07 -25.25 53.52
C LYS A 165 -24.95 -24.60 54.33
N GLU A 166 -23.69 -24.93 54.06
CA GLU A 166 -22.53 -24.32 54.71
C GLU A 166 -22.40 -22.82 54.39
N HIS A 167 -22.85 -22.39 53.21
CA HIS A 167 -22.77 -21.01 52.73
C HIS A 167 -24.05 -20.18 52.91
N MET A 168 -24.99 -20.63 53.75
CA MET A 168 -26.27 -19.91 53.96
C MET A 168 -26.11 -18.54 54.63
N GLY A 169 -25.03 -18.36 55.41
CA GLY A 169 -24.69 -17.08 56.06
C GLY A 169 -23.83 -16.14 55.21
N GLU A 170 -23.50 -16.54 53.98
CA GLU A 170 -22.53 -15.82 53.16
C GLU A 170 -23.04 -14.45 52.70
N LYS A 171 -22.15 -13.46 52.65
CA LYS A 171 -22.51 -12.12 52.20
C LYS A 171 -22.25 -11.98 50.70
N LEU A 172 -23.32 -12.07 49.92
CA LEU A 172 -23.24 -11.90 48.47
C LEU A 172 -23.03 -10.43 48.08
N SER A 173 -22.06 -10.17 47.21
CA SER A 173 -21.62 -8.83 46.80
C SER A 173 -22.53 -8.14 45.76
N PHE A 174 -23.86 -8.35 45.83
CA PHE A 174 -24.83 -7.71 44.93
C PHE A 174 -25.61 -6.59 45.61
N LYS A 175 -25.96 -5.56 44.83
CA LYS A 175 -26.74 -4.41 45.33
C LYS A 175 -28.15 -4.82 45.80
N ASP A 176 -28.69 -5.89 45.24
CA ASP A 176 -30.00 -6.46 45.57
C ASP A 176 -29.90 -7.79 46.35
N ALA A 177 -28.77 -8.07 46.99
CA ALA A 177 -28.57 -9.29 47.77
C ALA A 177 -29.63 -9.46 48.87
N ALA A 178 -30.15 -8.37 49.44
CA ALA A 178 -31.22 -8.39 50.43
C ALA A 178 -32.56 -8.93 49.89
N ALA A 179 -32.76 -8.98 48.57
CA ALA A 179 -33.94 -9.55 47.93
C ALA A 179 -33.85 -11.07 47.73
N ILE A 180 -32.69 -11.69 48.03
CA ILE A 180 -32.48 -13.14 47.99
C ILE A 180 -33.10 -13.75 49.26
N PRO A 181 -34.00 -14.75 49.15
CA PRO A 181 -34.53 -15.41 50.34
C PRO A 181 -33.41 -16.06 51.17
N LYS A 182 -33.48 -15.93 52.50
CA LYS A 182 -32.41 -16.40 53.39
C LYS A 182 -32.18 -17.91 53.33
N ASP A 183 -33.22 -18.68 52.99
CA ASP A 183 -33.18 -20.13 52.82
C ASP A 183 -32.59 -20.57 51.47
N VAL A 184 -32.12 -19.65 50.63
CA VAL A 184 -31.46 -19.97 49.34
C VAL A 184 -30.13 -19.27 49.11
N THR A 185 -29.67 -18.44 50.06
CA THR A 185 -28.42 -17.67 49.91
C THR A 185 -27.24 -18.55 49.53
N GLY A 186 -27.08 -19.71 50.20
CA GLY A 186 -25.98 -20.62 49.90
C GLY A 186 -26.09 -21.32 48.53
N TYR A 187 -27.30 -21.56 48.03
CA TYR A 187 -27.49 -22.11 46.68
C TYR A 187 -27.10 -21.08 45.61
N VAL A 188 -27.45 -19.81 45.83
CA VAL A 188 -27.01 -18.72 44.97
C VAL A 188 -25.49 -18.58 45.02
N TYR A 189 -24.89 -18.68 46.22
CA TYR A 189 -23.43 -18.69 46.38
C TYR A 189 -22.77 -19.78 45.52
N VAL A 190 -23.21 -21.03 45.64
CA VAL A 190 -22.64 -22.15 44.87
C VAL A 190 -22.77 -21.92 43.35
N MET A 191 -23.92 -21.44 42.88
CA MET A 191 -24.10 -21.14 41.44
C MET A 191 -23.16 -20.05 40.92
N LEU A 192 -22.76 -19.10 41.78
CA LEU A 192 -21.80 -18.05 41.44
C LEU A 192 -20.36 -18.57 41.50
N ASP A 193 -20.03 -19.38 42.50
CA ASP A 193 -18.71 -19.99 42.67
C ASP A 193 -18.38 -20.95 41.51
N LEU A 194 -19.40 -21.65 41.01
CA LEU A 194 -19.31 -22.49 39.80
C LEU A 194 -19.44 -21.70 38.48
N GLU A 195 -19.59 -20.38 38.55
CA GLU A 195 -19.76 -19.48 37.39
C GLU A 195 -20.96 -19.83 36.47
N LEU A 196 -21.91 -20.62 36.98
CA LEU A 196 -23.11 -21.02 36.23
C LEU A 196 -24.07 -19.84 36.06
N MET A 197 -24.18 -18.99 37.08
CA MET A 197 -24.91 -17.72 37.01
C MET A 197 -23.99 -16.54 37.25
N LYS A 198 -24.39 -15.36 36.75
CA LYS A 198 -23.72 -14.08 36.98
C LYS A 198 -24.74 -12.97 37.18
N GLY A 199 -24.35 -11.90 37.86
CA GLY A 199 -25.15 -10.67 37.93
C GLY A 199 -25.18 -9.91 36.60
N ASP A 200 -25.97 -8.83 36.57
CA ASP A 200 -25.98 -7.87 35.47
C ASP A 200 -24.86 -6.81 35.60
N ASP A 201 -24.73 -5.96 34.58
CA ASP A 201 -23.72 -4.89 34.53
C ASP A 201 -23.91 -3.82 35.63
N ASN A 202 -25.08 -3.80 36.29
CA ASN A 202 -25.37 -2.91 37.42
C ASN A 202 -25.01 -3.51 38.77
N ASN A 203 -24.38 -4.70 38.78
CA ASN A 203 -24.09 -5.50 39.96
C ASN A 203 -25.35 -5.91 40.74
N LYS A 204 -26.39 -6.35 40.03
CA LYS A 204 -27.60 -6.97 40.59
C LYS A 204 -27.70 -8.43 40.19
N PHE A 205 -28.12 -9.29 41.10
CA PHE A 205 -28.39 -10.71 40.83
C PHE A 205 -29.80 -10.95 40.27
N LYS A 206 -30.75 -10.07 40.62
CA LYS A 206 -32.16 -10.12 40.23
C LYS A 206 -32.87 -11.41 40.68
N PRO A 207 -32.80 -11.78 41.97
CA PRO A 207 -33.26 -13.09 42.44
C PRO A 207 -34.70 -13.40 42.11
N ASN A 208 -35.57 -12.38 42.12
CA ASN A 208 -37.01 -12.51 41.91
C ASN A 208 -37.46 -12.32 40.45
N GLU A 209 -36.54 -11.97 39.53
CA GLU A 209 -36.87 -11.92 38.11
C GLU A 209 -36.86 -13.35 37.53
N PRO A 210 -37.83 -13.69 36.66
CA PRO A 210 -37.79 -14.96 35.93
C PRO A 210 -36.59 -15.06 34.99
N ILE A 211 -36.09 -16.27 34.78
CA ILE A 211 -35.04 -16.53 33.79
C ILE A 211 -35.66 -16.69 32.39
N THR A 212 -35.03 -16.08 31.39
CA THR A 212 -35.41 -16.30 29.98
C THR A 212 -34.83 -17.61 29.45
N ARG A 213 -35.41 -18.13 28.36
CA ARG A 213 -34.94 -19.35 27.70
C ARG A 213 -33.50 -19.24 27.19
N ALA A 214 -33.09 -18.08 26.67
CA ALA A 214 -31.71 -17.85 26.25
C ALA A 214 -30.72 -17.88 27.42
N GLU A 215 -31.07 -17.24 28.54
CA GLU A 215 -30.24 -17.28 29.75
C GLU A 215 -30.13 -18.69 30.33
N MET A 216 -31.23 -19.45 30.36
CA MET A 216 -31.23 -20.85 30.78
C MET A 216 -30.33 -21.70 29.88
N ALA A 217 -30.36 -21.49 28.56
CA ALA A 217 -29.47 -22.19 27.63
C ALA A 217 -27.99 -21.91 27.93
N VAL A 218 -27.62 -20.65 28.17
CA VAL A 218 -26.23 -20.28 28.53
C VAL A 218 -25.79 -20.91 29.85
N MET A 219 -26.65 -20.87 30.88
CA MET A 219 -26.36 -21.50 32.17
C MET A 219 -26.15 -23.02 32.02
N LEU A 220 -27.06 -23.71 31.31
CA LEU A 220 -26.97 -25.16 31.09
C LEU A 220 -25.79 -25.54 30.20
N ASN A 221 -25.41 -24.68 29.25
CA ASN A 221 -24.22 -24.91 28.43
C ASN A 221 -22.94 -24.86 29.26
N ARG A 222 -22.81 -23.92 30.21
CA ARG A 222 -21.69 -23.90 31.16
C ARG A 222 -21.68 -25.14 32.04
N LEU A 223 -22.84 -25.51 32.57
CA LEU A 223 -23.00 -26.71 33.38
C LEU A 223 -22.57 -27.95 32.61
N ASP A 224 -23.08 -28.17 31.40
CA ASP A 224 -22.70 -29.30 30.58
C ASP A 224 -21.19 -29.30 30.27
N GLY A 225 -20.57 -28.15 30.04
CA GLY A 225 -19.11 -28.05 29.88
C GLY A 225 -18.31 -28.49 31.09
N SER A 226 -18.86 -28.34 32.31
CA SER A 226 -18.22 -28.80 33.56
C SER A 226 -18.42 -30.29 33.87
N LEU A 227 -19.30 -30.98 33.16
CA LEU A 227 -19.58 -32.40 33.34
C LEU A 227 -18.68 -33.24 32.42
N GLU A 228 -17.69 -33.95 32.98
CA GLU A 228 -16.89 -34.93 32.25
C GLU A 228 -17.70 -36.23 32.03
N SER A 229 -17.64 -36.79 30.82
CA SER A 229 -18.19 -38.12 30.52
C SER A 229 -17.40 -38.83 29.40
N GLU A 230 -17.27 -40.15 29.48
CA GLU A 230 -16.56 -40.95 28.45
C GLU A 230 -17.17 -40.74 27.05
N ASP A 231 -18.49 -40.66 26.93
CA ASP A 231 -19.19 -40.40 25.65
C ASP A 231 -18.84 -39.04 25.01
N LYS A 232 -18.45 -38.04 25.82
CA LYS A 232 -17.99 -36.75 25.29
C LYS A 232 -16.57 -36.88 24.76
N SER A 233 -15.74 -37.69 25.39
CA SER A 233 -14.35 -37.88 24.98
C SER A 233 -14.19 -38.56 23.61
N GLU A 234 -15.13 -39.43 23.21
CA GLU A 234 -15.12 -40.04 21.87
C GLU A 234 -15.52 -39.09 20.74
N LEU A 235 -16.26 -38.02 21.03
CA LEU A 235 -16.73 -37.03 20.06
C LEU A 235 -15.91 -35.74 20.08
N VAL A 236 -14.87 -35.71 20.91
CA VAL A 236 -13.85 -34.68 20.93
C VAL A 236 -12.60 -35.23 20.26
N GLY A 237 -12.04 -34.48 19.31
CA GLY A 237 -10.84 -34.92 18.60
C GLY A 237 -10.26 -33.86 17.66
N THR A 238 -9.06 -34.14 17.19
CA THR A 238 -8.32 -33.29 16.25
C THR A 238 -8.75 -33.60 14.83
N ILE A 239 -9.08 -32.58 14.05
CA ILE A 239 -9.47 -32.73 12.64
C ILE A 239 -8.27 -33.24 11.84
N LYS A 240 -8.43 -34.35 11.14
CA LYS A 240 -7.43 -34.88 10.18
C LYS A 240 -7.81 -34.68 8.73
N LYS A 241 -9.11 -34.57 8.44
CA LYS A 241 -9.61 -34.31 7.09
C LYS A 241 -10.98 -33.68 7.14
N ILE A 242 -11.21 -32.71 6.26
CA ILE A 242 -12.53 -32.14 5.97
C ILE A 242 -12.78 -32.34 4.48
N ASP A 243 -13.93 -32.92 4.13
CA ASP A 243 -14.38 -33.07 2.75
C ASP A 243 -15.72 -32.36 2.63
N ILE A 244 -15.68 -31.13 2.12
CA ILE A 244 -16.85 -30.24 2.05
C ILE A 244 -17.83 -30.73 0.98
N ASP A 245 -17.32 -31.29 -0.11
CA ASP A 245 -18.14 -31.76 -1.23
C ASP A 245 -18.93 -33.01 -0.84
N ASN A 246 -18.30 -33.93 -0.11
CA ASN A 246 -18.95 -35.13 0.41
C ASN A 246 -19.59 -34.93 1.80
N LEU A 247 -19.49 -33.73 2.39
CA LEU A 247 -19.97 -33.39 3.72
C LEU A 247 -19.49 -34.40 4.79
N THR A 248 -18.18 -34.62 4.88
CA THR A 248 -17.60 -35.48 5.93
C THR A 248 -16.47 -34.78 6.68
N ILE A 249 -16.30 -35.17 7.95
CA ILE A 249 -15.19 -34.74 8.81
C ILE A 249 -14.53 -35.96 9.44
N THR A 250 -13.20 -36.01 9.46
CA THR A 250 -12.44 -37.09 10.07
C THR A 250 -11.70 -36.56 11.29
N LEU A 251 -11.94 -37.17 12.45
CA LEU A 251 -11.31 -36.82 13.71
C LEU A 251 -10.35 -37.91 14.17
N GLN A 252 -9.28 -37.52 14.86
CA GLN A 252 -8.41 -38.38 15.64
C GLN A 252 -8.53 -38.05 17.13
N ASN A 253 -8.69 -39.07 17.97
CA ASN A 253 -8.64 -38.95 19.43
C ASN A 253 -8.01 -40.21 20.06
N SER A 254 -8.12 -40.36 21.38
CA SER A 254 -7.60 -41.50 22.14
C SER A 254 -8.19 -42.86 21.72
N PHE A 255 -9.34 -42.86 21.03
CA PHE A 255 -10.03 -44.05 20.54
C PHE A 255 -9.69 -44.38 19.08
N GLY A 256 -8.85 -43.57 18.43
CA GLY A 256 -8.39 -43.76 17.05
C GLY A 256 -8.91 -42.68 16.10
N THR A 257 -8.90 -43.00 14.81
CA THR A 257 -9.33 -42.10 13.74
C THR A 257 -10.69 -42.54 13.19
N LYS A 258 -11.66 -41.63 13.12
CA LYS A 258 -13.02 -41.92 12.67
C LYS A 258 -13.59 -40.80 11.81
N THR A 259 -14.31 -41.18 10.76
CA THR A 259 -15.01 -40.26 9.86
C THR A 259 -16.50 -40.18 10.23
N TYR A 260 -17.03 -38.96 10.24
CA TYR A 260 -18.42 -38.64 10.55
C TYR A 260 -19.05 -37.92 9.36
N ASN A 261 -20.30 -38.29 9.06
CA ASN A 261 -21.10 -37.58 8.06
C ASN A 261 -21.64 -36.28 8.67
N LEU A 262 -21.69 -35.22 7.87
CA LEU A 262 -22.20 -33.90 8.25
C LEU A 262 -23.55 -33.64 7.56
N LEU A 263 -24.40 -32.82 8.18
CA LEU A 263 -25.53 -32.21 7.49
C LEU A 263 -25.08 -30.94 6.77
N LYS A 264 -25.72 -30.61 5.64
CA LYS A 264 -25.41 -29.42 4.82
C LYS A 264 -25.42 -28.10 5.62
N ASN A 265 -26.24 -28.01 6.66
CA ASN A 265 -26.42 -26.80 7.48
C ASN A 265 -25.97 -27.04 8.93
N THR A 266 -24.99 -27.92 9.15
CA THR A 266 -24.43 -28.15 10.49
C THR A 266 -23.88 -26.84 11.05
N PRO A 267 -24.37 -26.34 12.20
CA PRO A 267 -23.81 -25.16 12.85
C PRO A 267 -22.36 -25.41 13.23
N VAL A 268 -21.49 -24.47 12.85
CA VAL A 268 -20.07 -24.47 13.21
C VAL A 268 -19.80 -23.26 14.07
N TYR A 269 -19.10 -23.47 15.19
CA TYR A 269 -18.68 -22.41 16.08
C TYR A 269 -17.16 -22.40 16.23
N VAL A 270 -16.55 -21.23 16.02
CA VAL A 270 -15.12 -20.98 16.24
C VAL A 270 -15.01 -19.73 17.11
N ASP A 271 -14.30 -19.84 18.25
CA ASP A 271 -14.24 -18.79 19.29
C ASP A 271 -15.63 -18.30 19.74
N GLY A 272 -16.58 -19.22 19.82
CA GLY A 272 -17.97 -18.93 20.22
C GLY A 272 -18.81 -18.19 19.18
N LYS A 273 -18.26 -17.92 17.98
CA LYS A 273 -18.98 -17.26 16.88
C LYS A 273 -19.41 -18.25 15.82
N TYR A 274 -20.58 -17.99 15.24
CA TYR A 274 -21.09 -18.81 14.13
C TYR A 274 -20.19 -18.66 12.89
N LYS A 275 -19.86 -19.80 12.27
CA LYS A 275 -18.96 -19.94 11.13
C LYS A 275 -19.49 -20.97 10.13
N SER A 276 -18.76 -21.14 9.04
CA SER A 276 -19.02 -22.17 8.03
C SER A 276 -18.04 -23.32 8.16
N LEU A 277 -18.32 -24.44 7.49
CA LEU A 277 -17.40 -25.59 7.41
C LEU A 277 -16.04 -25.23 6.76
N LYS A 278 -15.97 -24.14 5.97
CA LYS A 278 -14.72 -23.66 5.36
C LYS A 278 -13.78 -22.98 6.34
N ASP A 279 -14.30 -22.56 7.49
CA ASP A 279 -13.52 -21.88 8.53
C ASP A 279 -12.83 -22.85 9.49
N LEU A 280 -13.12 -24.15 9.37
CA LEU A 280 -12.44 -25.21 10.12
C LEU A 280 -11.10 -25.54 9.46
N LYS A 281 -10.06 -25.74 10.27
CA LYS A 281 -8.73 -26.15 9.80
C LYS A 281 -8.43 -27.60 10.20
N VAL A 282 -7.58 -28.25 9.41
CA VAL A 282 -6.91 -29.48 9.85
C VAL A 282 -6.08 -29.14 11.08
N GLU A 283 -5.98 -30.07 12.03
CA GLU A 283 -5.38 -29.92 13.35
C GLU A 283 -6.17 -29.08 14.37
N ASP A 284 -7.29 -28.44 14.00
CA ASP A 284 -8.21 -27.90 15.01
C ASP A 284 -8.77 -29.04 15.85
N LYS A 285 -8.85 -28.85 17.16
CA LYS A 285 -9.56 -29.76 18.07
C LYS A 285 -11.01 -29.31 18.18
N VAL A 286 -11.93 -30.23 17.92
CA VAL A 286 -13.36 -29.94 17.90
C VAL A 286 -14.15 -30.89 18.79
N GLU A 287 -15.30 -30.42 19.27
CA GLU A 287 -16.40 -31.22 19.82
C GLU A 287 -17.48 -31.38 18.73
N LEU A 288 -17.94 -32.62 18.51
CA LEU A 288 -19.11 -32.93 17.70
C LEU A 288 -20.31 -33.31 18.56
N VAL A 289 -21.51 -32.95 18.11
CA VAL A 289 -22.75 -33.59 18.57
C VAL A 289 -23.38 -34.34 17.42
N LEU A 290 -23.71 -35.60 17.64
CA LEU A 290 -24.34 -36.46 16.64
C LEU A 290 -25.85 -36.60 16.89
N ASP A 291 -26.64 -36.73 15.82
CA ASP A 291 -28.04 -37.13 15.90
C ASP A 291 -28.21 -38.66 16.04
N ALA A 292 -29.46 -39.11 16.00
CA ALA A 292 -29.81 -40.53 16.12
C ALA A 292 -29.26 -41.39 14.96
N ASP A 293 -29.11 -40.80 13.78
CA ASP A 293 -28.59 -41.44 12.56
C ASP A 293 -27.05 -41.32 12.45
N LYS A 294 -26.39 -40.81 13.50
CA LYS A 294 -24.93 -40.62 13.60
C LYS A 294 -24.37 -39.55 12.65
N TYR A 295 -25.20 -38.63 12.16
CA TYR A 295 -24.72 -37.43 11.49
C TYR A 295 -24.29 -36.39 12.53
N ALA A 296 -23.17 -35.72 12.29
CA ALA A 296 -22.80 -34.54 13.06
C ALA A 296 -23.77 -33.41 12.74
N VAL A 297 -24.42 -32.92 13.79
CA VAL A 297 -25.43 -31.87 13.74
C VAL A 297 -25.00 -30.59 14.45
N PHE A 298 -23.81 -30.59 15.06
CA PHE A 298 -23.17 -29.41 15.65
C PHE A 298 -21.65 -29.64 15.71
N ILE A 299 -20.88 -28.58 15.47
CA ILE A 299 -19.41 -28.58 15.57
C ILE A 299 -18.97 -27.33 16.34
N GLN A 300 -18.11 -27.50 17.34
CA GLN A 300 -17.44 -26.40 18.03
C GLN A 300 -15.93 -26.65 18.05
N VAL A 301 -15.14 -25.66 17.62
CA VAL A 301 -13.70 -25.64 17.87
C VAL A 301 -13.47 -25.32 19.34
N ILE A 302 -12.79 -26.23 20.04
CA ILE A 302 -12.46 -26.11 21.46
C ILE A 302 -11.00 -25.68 21.67
N GLU A 303 -10.13 -25.99 20.71
CA GLU A 303 -8.72 -25.61 20.69
C GLU A 303 -8.31 -25.46 19.23
N LYS A 304 -7.77 -24.30 18.85
CA LYS A 304 -7.32 -24.04 17.48
C LYS A 304 -5.97 -24.68 17.23
N ALA A 305 -5.72 -25.10 16.00
CA ALA A 305 -4.38 -25.47 15.56
C ALA A 305 -3.40 -24.32 15.82
N GLU A 306 -2.17 -24.64 16.23
CA GLU A 306 -1.10 -23.65 16.26
C GLU A 306 -0.84 -23.15 14.83
N SER A 307 -0.98 -21.85 14.60
CA SER A 307 -0.68 -21.24 13.31
C SER A 307 0.82 -21.30 13.04
N VAL A 308 1.25 -22.16 12.13
CA VAL A 308 2.64 -22.14 11.65
C VAL A 308 2.79 -20.96 10.70
N THR A 309 3.54 -19.94 11.13
CA THR A 309 3.84 -18.80 10.27
C THR A 309 5.16 -19.01 9.55
N THR A 310 5.22 -18.69 8.26
CA THR A 310 6.45 -18.59 7.49
C THR A 310 6.83 -17.13 7.29
N THR A 311 8.13 -16.86 7.18
CA THR A 311 8.64 -15.54 6.76
C THR A 311 9.31 -15.70 5.41
N THR A 312 8.93 -14.86 4.44
CA THR A 312 9.50 -14.82 3.10
C THR A 312 9.99 -13.42 2.80
N GLU A 313 11.22 -13.31 2.30
CA GLU A 313 11.82 -12.03 1.91
C GLU A 313 11.97 -11.98 0.38
N GLY A 314 11.79 -10.79 -0.20
CA GLY A 314 11.96 -10.60 -1.65
C GLY A 314 11.55 -9.23 -2.15
N LEU A 315 11.85 -8.94 -3.42
CA LEU A 315 11.42 -7.71 -4.08
C LEU A 315 9.95 -7.80 -4.48
N ILE A 316 9.17 -6.75 -4.21
CA ILE A 316 7.78 -6.64 -4.67
C ILE A 316 7.79 -6.48 -6.19
N VAL A 317 7.21 -7.45 -6.90
CA VAL A 317 7.10 -7.43 -8.36
C VAL A 317 5.70 -7.16 -8.89
N ASP A 318 4.69 -7.29 -8.02
CA ASP A 318 3.30 -7.00 -8.34
C ASP A 318 2.49 -6.68 -7.07
N VAL A 319 1.61 -5.69 -7.19
CA VAL A 319 0.64 -5.30 -6.15
C VAL A 319 -0.74 -5.24 -6.81
N ASP A 320 -1.54 -6.30 -6.65
CA ASP A 320 -2.86 -6.42 -7.28
C ASP A 320 -3.96 -5.96 -6.32
N ALA A 321 -4.46 -4.75 -6.53
CA ALA A 321 -5.53 -4.17 -5.71
C ALA A 321 -6.87 -4.89 -5.84
N SER A 322 -7.14 -5.52 -6.99
CA SER A 322 -8.40 -6.25 -7.22
C SER A 322 -8.44 -7.56 -6.45
N LYS A 323 -7.30 -8.27 -6.40
CA LYS A 323 -7.15 -9.53 -5.67
C LYS A 323 -6.68 -9.35 -4.22
N LYS A 324 -6.29 -8.12 -3.83
CA LYS A 324 -5.64 -7.79 -2.56
C LYS A 324 -4.45 -8.71 -2.29
N SER A 325 -3.51 -8.72 -3.23
CA SER A 325 -2.32 -9.57 -3.14
C SER A 325 -1.04 -8.82 -3.45
N VAL A 326 0.05 -9.27 -2.84
CA VAL A 326 1.42 -8.84 -3.15
C VAL A 326 2.21 -10.05 -3.65
N THR A 327 3.00 -9.88 -4.70
CA THR A 327 3.89 -10.92 -5.22
C THR A 327 5.33 -10.51 -5.02
N LEU A 328 6.11 -11.41 -4.40
CA LEU A 328 7.54 -11.23 -4.17
C LEU A 328 8.35 -12.06 -5.16
N PHE A 329 9.48 -11.51 -5.61
CA PHE A 329 10.57 -12.25 -6.22
C PHE A 329 11.59 -12.63 -5.13
N THR A 330 11.76 -13.94 -4.91
CA THR A 330 12.37 -14.52 -3.70
C THR A 330 13.76 -15.13 -3.95
N TYR A 331 14.46 -14.69 -5.00
CA TYR A 331 15.80 -15.17 -5.28
C TYR A 331 16.82 -14.54 -4.31
N GLY A 332 17.16 -15.27 -3.26
CA GLY A 332 17.86 -14.77 -2.07
C GLY A 332 19.28 -14.24 -2.24
N LYS A 333 19.81 -14.12 -3.48
CA LYS A 333 21.10 -13.45 -3.73
C LYS A 333 20.97 -11.92 -3.56
N TYR A 334 19.82 -11.34 -3.89
CA TYR A 334 19.67 -9.90 -4.02
C TYR A 334 18.62 -9.31 -3.09
N LYS A 335 18.91 -8.12 -2.55
CA LYS A 335 18.01 -7.34 -1.69
C LYS A 335 17.51 -6.04 -2.30
N GLU A 336 18.16 -5.62 -3.38
CA GLU A 336 17.84 -4.40 -4.12
C GLU A 336 17.82 -4.79 -5.59
N GLY A 337 16.97 -4.14 -6.37
CA GLY A 337 16.80 -4.42 -7.79
C GLY A 337 15.64 -3.62 -8.36
N PHE A 338 15.60 -3.55 -9.69
CA PHE A 338 14.68 -2.73 -10.45
C PHE A 338 13.62 -3.61 -11.07
N VAL A 339 12.34 -3.25 -10.89
CA VAL A 339 11.21 -3.98 -11.48
C VAL A 339 10.56 -3.08 -12.50
N GLY A 340 10.54 -3.51 -13.75
CA GLY A 340 10.02 -2.70 -14.84
C GLY A 340 9.70 -3.51 -16.09
N THR A 341 9.16 -2.82 -17.09
CA THR A 341 8.93 -3.37 -18.42
C THR A 341 10.11 -3.02 -19.30
N LEU A 342 10.71 -4.03 -19.94
CA LEU A 342 11.83 -3.81 -20.84
C LEU A 342 11.33 -3.22 -22.17
N LYS A 343 12.03 -2.22 -22.69
CA LYS A 343 11.75 -1.57 -23.97
C LYS A 343 13.00 -1.50 -24.82
N LEU A 344 12.81 -1.56 -26.13
CA LEU A 344 13.86 -1.30 -27.11
C LEU A 344 13.65 0.11 -27.69
N SER A 345 14.67 0.96 -27.60
CA SER A 345 14.67 2.33 -28.08
C SER A 345 15.60 2.49 -29.28
N SER A 346 15.24 3.36 -30.22
CA SER A 346 16.04 3.70 -31.41
C SER A 346 16.29 5.20 -31.56
N ILE A 347 15.87 6.01 -30.58
CA ILE A 347 15.80 7.47 -30.74
C ILE A 347 17.20 8.10 -30.71
N GLU A 348 18.15 7.47 -30.01
CA GLU A 348 19.55 7.91 -29.89
C GLU A 348 20.52 6.75 -30.19
N GLY A 349 20.12 5.83 -31.07
CA GLY A 349 20.80 4.54 -31.30
C GLY A 349 20.02 3.37 -30.69
N LYS A 350 20.31 2.13 -31.12
CA LYS A 350 19.61 0.92 -30.62
C LYS A 350 20.11 0.60 -29.20
N HIS A 351 19.25 0.75 -28.20
CA HIS A 351 19.56 0.45 -26.79
C HIS A 351 18.32 -0.03 -26.03
N TYR A 352 18.53 -0.62 -24.84
CA TYR A 352 17.44 -1.10 -23.98
C TYR A 352 17.15 -0.11 -22.86
N GLU A 353 15.86 0.12 -22.61
CA GLU A 353 15.33 0.96 -21.54
C GLU A 353 14.47 0.09 -20.60
N LEU A 354 14.58 0.28 -19.28
CA LEU A 354 13.70 -0.32 -18.29
C LEU A 354 12.71 0.72 -17.77
N GLU A 355 11.44 0.57 -18.13
CA GLU A 355 10.36 1.44 -17.63
C GLU A 355 9.82 0.89 -16.31
N THR A 356 10.14 1.56 -15.20
CA THR A 356 9.67 1.18 -13.86
C THR A 356 8.49 2.04 -13.42
N LYS A 357 7.95 1.79 -12.21
CA LYS A 357 6.95 2.68 -11.58
C LYS A 357 7.54 4.00 -11.07
N ARG A 358 8.86 4.08 -10.91
CA ARG A 358 9.54 5.22 -10.29
C ARG A 358 10.28 6.07 -11.32
N ASP A 359 11.03 5.42 -12.19
CA ASP A 359 11.83 6.08 -13.22
C ASP A 359 12.04 5.19 -14.46
N ARG A 360 12.70 5.74 -15.47
CA ARG A 360 13.19 5.07 -16.65
C ARG A 360 14.71 4.97 -16.60
N TYR A 361 15.22 3.78 -16.86
CA TYR A 361 16.65 3.51 -16.83
C TYR A 361 17.16 3.01 -18.17
N VAL A 362 18.35 3.42 -18.57
CA VAL A 362 19.05 2.87 -19.74
C VAL A 362 19.94 1.71 -19.25
N LEU A 363 19.80 0.54 -19.87
CA LEU A 363 20.55 -0.65 -19.47
C LEU A 363 21.86 -0.75 -20.25
N VAL A 364 22.97 -0.90 -19.52
CA VAL A 364 24.32 -1.10 -20.07
C VAL A 364 25.00 -2.31 -19.42
N GLY A 365 26.14 -2.74 -19.96
CA GLY A 365 26.84 -3.94 -19.50
C GLY A 365 26.52 -5.17 -20.37
N ASP A 366 26.36 -6.33 -19.74
CA ASP A 366 26.02 -7.58 -20.41
C ASP A 366 24.50 -7.68 -20.67
N ILE A 367 24.10 -7.29 -21.88
CA ILE A 367 22.69 -7.11 -22.27
C ILE A 367 22.30 -7.90 -23.52
N ASP A 368 23.15 -8.85 -23.94
CA ASP A 368 23.00 -9.59 -25.20
C ASP A 368 21.72 -10.45 -25.24
N GLU A 369 21.24 -10.92 -24.09
CA GLU A 369 20.06 -11.79 -23.96
C GLU A 369 18.73 -11.02 -23.78
N LEU A 370 18.74 -9.69 -23.82
CA LEU A 370 17.55 -8.87 -23.55
C LEU A 370 16.53 -8.83 -24.68
N GLU A 371 16.93 -9.18 -25.92
CA GLU A 371 16.04 -9.09 -27.09
C GLU A 371 14.78 -9.96 -26.95
N ASP A 372 14.90 -11.11 -26.28
CA ASP A 372 13.80 -12.05 -26.06
C ASP A 372 12.79 -11.58 -24.99
N TYR A 373 13.14 -10.57 -24.19
CA TYR A 373 12.31 -10.07 -23.09
C TYR A 373 11.70 -8.69 -23.36
N VAL A 374 11.85 -8.15 -24.58
CA VAL A 374 11.27 -6.85 -24.94
C VAL A 374 9.75 -6.90 -24.74
N ASP A 375 9.20 -5.84 -24.14
CA ASP A 375 7.81 -5.71 -23.70
C ASP A 375 7.39 -6.65 -22.55
N GLU A 376 8.30 -7.48 -22.03
CA GLU A 376 8.06 -8.25 -20.82
C GLU A 376 8.43 -7.46 -19.56
N LYS A 377 7.74 -7.79 -18.47
CA LYS A 377 8.08 -7.31 -17.14
C LYS A 377 9.19 -8.20 -16.57
N ILE A 378 10.29 -7.57 -16.17
CA ILE A 378 11.50 -8.22 -15.70
C ILE A 378 11.97 -7.62 -14.38
N VAL A 379 12.83 -8.36 -13.69
CA VAL A 379 13.65 -7.86 -12.58
C VAL A 379 15.07 -7.71 -13.09
N VAL A 380 15.64 -6.53 -12.91
CA VAL A 380 17.03 -6.20 -13.24
C VAL A 380 17.80 -5.98 -11.94
N PHE A 381 18.93 -6.66 -11.80
CA PHE A 381 19.90 -6.46 -10.74
C PHE A 381 21.13 -5.77 -11.32
N GLY A 382 21.62 -4.75 -10.63
CA GLY A 382 22.70 -3.90 -11.11
C GLY A 382 22.85 -2.66 -10.25
N GLU A 383 23.84 -1.83 -10.56
CA GLU A 383 24.09 -0.56 -9.88
C GLU A 383 23.79 0.61 -10.83
N ILE A 384 23.29 1.71 -10.27
CA ILE A 384 23.14 2.95 -11.04
C ILE A 384 24.55 3.50 -11.30
N SER A 385 24.93 3.64 -12.57
CA SER A 385 26.24 4.20 -12.93
C SER A 385 26.27 5.71 -12.66
N ASP A 386 27.46 6.19 -12.29
CA ASP A 386 27.78 7.62 -12.17
C ASP A 386 28.09 8.27 -13.53
N ASP A 387 28.18 7.48 -14.60
CA ASP A 387 28.48 7.97 -15.94
C ASP A 387 27.30 8.75 -16.56
N GLU A 388 27.63 9.74 -17.39
CA GLU A 388 26.63 10.45 -18.17
C GLU A 388 26.12 9.54 -19.31
N SER A 389 24.79 9.41 -19.40
CA SER A 389 24.17 8.69 -20.50
C SER A 389 24.40 9.43 -21.81
N ILE A 390 25.12 8.81 -22.74
CA ILE A 390 25.22 9.31 -24.13
C ILE A 390 23.87 9.29 -24.87
N TYR A 391 22.83 8.69 -24.27
CA TYR A 391 21.50 8.50 -24.81
C TYR A 391 20.43 9.39 -24.14
N MET A 392 20.84 10.37 -23.32
CA MET A 392 20.05 11.50 -22.76
C MET A 392 18.62 11.21 -22.23
N ARG A 393 18.26 9.96 -21.90
CA ARG A 393 16.87 9.52 -21.62
C ARG A 393 16.65 8.75 -20.31
N GLY A 394 17.59 8.83 -19.37
CA GLY A 394 17.45 8.23 -18.05
C GLY A 394 18.78 7.86 -17.42
N LEU A 395 18.73 7.46 -16.15
CA LEU A 395 19.89 6.95 -15.42
C LEU A 395 20.40 5.64 -16.03
N LEU A 396 21.71 5.43 -16.01
CA LEU A 396 22.32 4.19 -16.46
C LEU A 396 22.26 3.13 -15.35
N ILE A 397 21.84 1.90 -15.68
CA ILE A 397 22.05 0.73 -14.83
C ILE A 397 23.12 -0.13 -15.49
N ASP A 398 24.22 -0.38 -14.78
CA ASP A 398 25.18 -1.43 -15.12
C ASP A 398 24.59 -2.78 -14.67
N VAL A 399 24.15 -3.57 -15.65
CA VAL A 399 23.38 -4.79 -15.44
C VAL A 399 24.29 -5.93 -14.98
N GLU A 400 24.02 -6.46 -13.78
CA GLU A 400 24.64 -7.69 -13.27
C GLU A 400 23.84 -8.93 -13.69
N ASP A 401 22.51 -8.86 -13.61
CA ASP A 401 21.64 -10.05 -13.72
C ASP A 401 20.20 -9.65 -14.09
N VAL A 402 19.52 -10.46 -14.91
CA VAL A 402 18.14 -10.20 -15.34
C VAL A 402 17.27 -11.44 -15.24
N TYR A 403 16.05 -11.28 -14.73
CA TYR A 403 15.09 -12.38 -14.55
C TYR A 403 13.68 -12.01 -15.02
N PRO A 404 13.05 -12.80 -15.91
CA PRO A 404 11.64 -12.62 -16.26
C PRO A 404 10.73 -13.05 -15.10
N LEU A 405 9.57 -12.38 -14.97
CA LEU A 405 8.59 -12.69 -13.92
C LEU A 405 7.85 -14.03 -14.08
N LYS A 406 8.10 -14.77 -15.17
CA LYS A 406 7.62 -16.14 -15.36
C LYS A 406 8.49 -17.20 -14.67
N SER A 407 9.51 -16.79 -13.91
CA SER A 407 10.43 -17.71 -13.24
C SER A 407 9.81 -18.41 -12.03
N LYS A 408 10.45 -19.50 -11.59
CA LYS A 408 10.09 -20.26 -10.36
C LYS A 408 10.31 -19.48 -9.05
N TYR A 409 10.80 -18.23 -9.13
CA TYR A 409 11.21 -17.43 -7.98
C TYR A 409 10.14 -16.44 -7.51
N ILE A 410 8.90 -16.53 -8.00
CA ILE A 410 7.81 -15.67 -7.54
C ILE A 410 6.92 -16.35 -6.51
N THR A 411 6.51 -15.60 -5.49
CA THR A 411 5.61 -16.05 -4.42
C THR A 411 4.56 -14.99 -4.13
N THR A 412 3.28 -15.33 -4.31
CA THR A 412 2.15 -14.42 -4.02
C THR A 412 1.61 -14.65 -2.60
N PHE A 413 1.26 -13.56 -1.93
CA PHE A 413 0.58 -13.52 -0.64
C PHE A 413 -0.69 -12.66 -0.74
N TYR A 414 -1.73 -13.06 -0.01
CA TYR A 414 -3.01 -12.35 0.09
C TYR A 414 -3.05 -11.49 1.36
N ILE A 415 -3.78 -10.39 1.30
CA ILE A 415 -3.82 -9.36 2.34
C ILE A 415 -5.29 -9.16 2.75
N ASP A 416 -5.52 -9.10 4.06
CA ASP A 416 -6.84 -8.84 4.64
C ASP A 416 -6.84 -7.57 5.51
N GLY A 417 -7.96 -7.28 6.17
CA GLY A 417 -8.10 -6.09 7.01
C GLY A 417 -7.27 -6.10 8.30
N ASN A 418 -6.67 -7.24 8.65
CA ASN A 418 -5.88 -7.44 9.87
C ASN A 418 -4.38 -7.48 9.59
N THR A 419 -3.94 -7.56 8.32
CA THR A 419 -2.52 -7.54 7.95
C THR A 419 -1.86 -6.25 8.43
N ASN A 420 -0.81 -6.37 9.25
CA ASN A 420 -0.02 -5.22 9.70
C ASN A 420 1.01 -4.84 8.63
N ILE A 421 0.95 -3.62 8.10
CA ILE A 421 1.86 -3.16 7.04
C ILE A 421 2.70 -2.00 7.57
N THR A 422 4.01 -2.11 7.37
CA THR A 422 4.96 -1.03 7.65
C THR A 422 5.86 -0.80 6.45
N ILE A 423 6.16 0.46 6.16
CA ILE A 423 7.11 0.89 5.13
C ILE A 423 8.13 1.78 5.82
N ASP A 424 9.42 1.46 5.68
CA ASP A 424 10.53 2.20 6.31
C ASP A 424 10.38 2.37 7.83
N GLY A 425 9.73 1.40 8.48
CA GLY A 425 9.46 1.39 9.92
C GLY A 425 8.20 2.11 10.36
N GLU A 426 7.52 2.83 9.46
CA GLU A 426 6.28 3.55 9.74
C GLU A 426 5.05 2.75 9.33
N LYS A 427 3.93 2.92 10.04
CA LYS A 427 2.68 2.24 9.71
C LYS A 427 2.12 2.73 8.37
N ALA A 428 1.83 1.80 7.47
CA ALA A 428 1.36 2.10 6.12
C ALA A 428 0.09 1.31 5.76
N GLY A 429 -0.57 1.71 4.67
CA GLY A 429 -1.67 0.97 4.06
C GLY A 429 -1.22 0.10 2.89
N PHE A 430 -2.09 -0.81 2.46
CA PHE A 430 -1.84 -1.66 1.28
C PHE A 430 -1.48 -0.86 0.02
N PHE A 431 -2.16 0.27 -0.21
CA PHE A 431 -1.93 1.13 -1.38
C PHE A 431 -0.61 1.90 -1.36
N ASN A 432 0.15 1.82 -0.27
CA ASN A 432 1.48 2.43 -0.19
C ASN A 432 2.58 1.48 -0.66
N LEU A 433 2.32 0.17 -0.75
CA LEU A 433 3.27 -0.80 -1.28
C LEU A 433 3.45 -0.57 -2.78
N THR A 434 4.70 -0.51 -3.23
CA THR A 434 5.04 -0.23 -4.62
C THR A 434 5.98 -1.31 -5.16
N GLU A 435 5.89 -1.55 -6.46
CA GLU A 435 6.84 -2.41 -7.16
C GLU A 435 8.27 -1.87 -7.01
N GLY A 436 9.23 -2.77 -6.76
CA GLY A 436 10.61 -2.41 -6.44
C GLY A 436 10.88 -2.14 -4.96
N ASP A 437 9.88 -2.16 -4.06
CA ASP A 437 10.14 -2.23 -2.61
C ASP A 437 10.73 -3.60 -2.26
N TYR A 438 11.62 -3.67 -1.26
CA TYR A 438 12.02 -4.93 -0.66
C TYR A 438 11.15 -5.24 0.54
N ALA A 439 10.53 -6.43 0.58
CA ALA A 439 9.58 -6.79 1.62
C ALA A 439 9.92 -8.10 2.33
N GLU A 440 9.77 -8.08 3.65
CA GLU A 440 9.66 -9.26 4.52
C GLU A 440 8.17 -9.49 4.81
N VAL A 441 7.64 -10.63 4.36
CA VAL A 441 6.24 -11.02 4.57
C VAL A 441 6.19 -12.20 5.52
N LYS A 442 5.58 -11.99 6.69
CA LYS A 442 5.20 -13.05 7.61
C LYS A 442 3.77 -13.48 7.32
N ALA A 443 3.56 -14.75 7.00
CA ALA A 443 2.26 -15.27 6.59
C ALA A 443 1.89 -16.58 7.30
N GLU A 444 0.59 -16.80 7.48
CA GLU A 444 0.03 -18.13 7.73
C GLU A 444 -0.46 -18.67 6.37
N ASP A 445 0.13 -19.78 5.92
CA ASP A 445 0.02 -20.27 4.54
C ASP A 445 0.37 -19.22 3.48
N LYS A 446 -0.64 -18.57 2.90
CA LYS A 446 -0.55 -17.52 1.88
C LYS A 446 -1.19 -16.22 2.34
N MET A 447 -1.76 -16.17 3.55
CA MET A 447 -2.37 -14.96 4.09
C MET A 447 -1.32 -14.19 4.91
N ALA A 448 -0.99 -12.98 4.46
CA ALA A 448 -0.03 -12.12 5.13
C ALA A 448 -0.60 -11.64 6.48
N LEU A 449 0.16 -11.88 7.54
CA LEU A 449 -0.10 -11.36 8.88
C LEU A 449 0.65 -10.03 9.08
N GLU A 450 1.88 -9.95 8.59
CA GLU A 450 2.73 -8.77 8.67
C GLU A 450 3.53 -8.59 7.37
N ILE A 451 3.64 -7.35 6.90
CA ILE A 451 4.48 -6.95 5.77
C ILE A 451 5.37 -5.81 6.25
N LYS A 452 6.68 -6.01 6.20
CA LYS A 452 7.68 -4.97 6.43
C LYS A 452 8.37 -4.68 5.11
N ALA A 453 8.01 -3.59 4.48
CA ALA A 453 8.62 -3.13 3.25
C ALA A 453 9.64 -2.02 3.54
N LYS A 454 10.65 -1.94 2.67
CA LYS A 454 11.61 -0.84 2.60
C LYS A 454 11.62 -0.31 1.20
N THR A 455 11.49 1.00 1.06
CA THR A 455 11.59 1.67 -0.23
C THR A 455 13.06 2.01 -0.46
N PRO A 456 13.69 1.49 -1.55
CA PRO A 456 15.03 1.89 -1.93
C PRO A 456 15.15 3.41 -2.04
N VAL A 457 16.22 3.97 -1.46
CA VAL A 457 16.52 5.40 -1.59
C VAL A 457 17.13 5.63 -2.96
N GLU A 458 16.34 6.16 -3.90
CA GLU A 458 16.86 6.52 -5.22
C GLU A 458 17.76 7.77 -5.12
N PRO A 459 18.97 7.76 -5.70
CA PRO A 459 19.80 8.95 -5.75
C PRO A 459 19.13 9.98 -6.66
N LYS A 460 18.58 11.06 -6.08
CA LYS A 460 18.27 12.28 -6.84
C LYS A 460 19.58 12.92 -7.29
N LYS A 461 20.12 12.46 -8.42
CA LYS A 461 21.19 13.14 -9.14
C LYS A 461 20.60 13.91 -10.32
N ILE A 462 21.10 15.12 -10.51
CA ILE A 462 20.84 15.98 -11.68
C ILE A 462 21.19 15.16 -12.92
N VAL A 463 20.25 14.95 -13.84
CA VAL A 463 20.37 13.93 -14.90
C VAL A 463 20.84 14.52 -16.23
N VAL A 464 20.67 15.82 -16.47
CA VAL A 464 21.04 16.42 -17.76
C VAL A 464 21.66 17.80 -17.58
N SER A 465 22.88 18.00 -18.10
CA SER A 465 23.38 19.33 -18.46
C SER A 465 23.17 19.53 -19.96
N ALA A 466 22.33 20.49 -20.35
CA ALA A 466 22.21 20.92 -21.73
C ALA A 466 22.67 22.36 -21.84
N ASP A 467 23.54 22.62 -22.81
CA ASP A 467 24.01 23.94 -23.16
C ASP A 467 23.53 24.32 -24.56
N GLY A 468 23.26 25.61 -24.78
CA GLY A 468 22.87 26.07 -26.10
C GLY A 468 22.34 27.49 -26.19
N LEU A 469 21.96 27.87 -27.41
CA LEU A 469 21.40 29.18 -27.70
C LEU A 469 19.92 29.25 -27.26
N VAL A 470 19.58 30.24 -26.45
CA VAL A 470 18.21 30.48 -25.99
C VAL A 470 17.36 30.98 -27.14
N VAL A 471 16.32 30.22 -27.50
CA VAL A 471 15.45 30.56 -28.65
C VAL A 471 14.05 30.98 -28.26
N GLU A 472 13.59 30.56 -27.07
CA GLU A 472 12.30 30.92 -26.49
C GLU A 472 12.38 30.92 -24.96
N VAL A 473 11.74 31.91 -24.34
CA VAL A 473 11.59 32.01 -22.89
C VAL A 473 10.12 32.33 -22.60
N SER A 474 9.48 31.51 -21.77
CA SER A 474 8.11 31.69 -21.30
C SER A 474 8.07 32.04 -19.81
N LYS A 475 6.88 32.07 -19.21
CA LYS A 475 6.73 32.29 -17.76
C LYS A 475 7.29 31.14 -16.91
N LYS A 476 7.35 29.93 -17.47
CA LYS A 476 7.66 28.69 -16.75
C LYS A 476 8.51 27.72 -17.57
N SER A 477 9.06 28.17 -18.69
CA SER A 477 9.91 27.32 -19.52
C SER A 477 10.95 28.12 -20.26
N ILE A 478 12.03 27.45 -20.63
CA ILE A 478 13.11 27.95 -21.47
C ILE A 478 13.43 26.89 -22.53
N SER A 479 13.68 27.33 -23.76
CA SER A 479 13.97 26.46 -24.88
C SER A 479 15.36 26.76 -25.45
N LEU A 480 16.17 25.71 -25.61
CA LEU A 480 17.51 25.80 -26.18
C LEU A 480 17.58 25.13 -27.55
N VAL A 481 18.49 25.64 -28.36
CA VAL A 481 19.04 24.96 -29.51
C VAL A 481 20.45 24.49 -29.15
N THR A 482 20.62 23.17 -29.04
CA THR A 482 21.83 22.56 -28.45
C THR A 482 22.96 22.31 -29.45
N TYR A 483 22.76 22.47 -30.75
CA TYR A 483 23.87 22.35 -31.72
C TYR A 483 24.80 23.58 -31.74
N ILE A 484 24.44 24.66 -31.03
CA ILE A 484 25.33 25.76 -30.69
C ILE A 484 25.96 25.42 -29.34
N GLN A 485 27.28 25.22 -29.32
CA GLN A 485 28.00 24.64 -28.19
C GLN A 485 29.02 25.61 -27.57
N ASP A 486 29.08 26.86 -28.08
CA ASP A 486 29.98 27.89 -27.60
C ASP A 486 29.20 29.20 -27.43
N LEU A 487 29.49 29.93 -26.34
CA LEU A 487 28.85 31.21 -26.01
C LEU A 487 29.14 32.29 -27.05
N ASP A 488 30.30 32.21 -27.71
CA ASP A 488 30.73 33.18 -28.72
C ASP A 488 30.14 32.84 -30.10
N GLU A 489 29.67 31.62 -30.30
CA GLU A 489 28.98 31.17 -31.50
C GLU A 489 27.46 31.42 -31.43
N GLY A 490 26.82 31.58 -32.59
CA GLY A 490 25.37 31.43 -32.69
C GLY A 490 24.57 32.73 -32.52
N PHE A 491 23.70 33.01 -33.48
CA PHE A 491 22.83 34.19 -33.49
C PHE A 491 21.44 33.79 -33.95
N ILE A 492 20.41 34.42 -33.37
CA ILE A 492 19.02 34.16 -33.74
C ILE A 492 18.33 35.48 -34.08
N GLY A 493 17.71 35.53 -35.26
CA GLY A 493 17.10 36.75 -35.75
C GLY A 493 16.29 36.56 -37.01
N ILE A 494 15.67 37.63 -37.48
CA ILE A 494 14.93 37.68 -38.74
C ILE A 494 15.91 38.02 -39.86
N LEU A 495 15.97 37.17 -40.88
CA LEU A 495 16.81 37.42 -42.04
C LEU A 495 16.20 38.49 -42.95
N ARG A 496 17.00 39.47 -43.36
CA ARG A 496 16.63 40.52 -44.31
C ARG A 496 17.61 40.55 -45.48
N GLU A 497 17.12 41.01 -46.62
CA GLU A 497 17.96 41.42 -47.75
C GLU A 497 17.96 42.95 -47.82
N ASN A 498 19.15 43.52 -48.05
CA ASN A 498 19.33 44.96 -48.17
C ASN A 498 20.12 45.28 -49.44
N ASP A 499 19.63 46.24 -50.22
CA ASP A 499 20.20 46.64 -51.51
C ASP A 499 20.77 48.06 -51.51
N VAL A 500 20.64 48.79 -50.40
CA VAL A 500 20.88 50.24 -50.36
C VAL A 500 22.31 50.62 -50.77
N GLU A 501 23.31 49.74 -50.59
CA GLU A 501 24.69 49.96 -51.05
C GLU A 501 25.35 48.66 -51.59
N GLY A 502 24.56 47.84 -52.30
CA GLY A 502 24.94 46.52 -52.84
C GLY A 502 24.23 45.38 -52.12
N THR A 503 23.73 44.37 -52.85
CA THR A 503 22.90 43.30 -52.28
C THR A 503 23.68 42.47 -51.26
N HIS A 504 23.20 42.46 -50.02
CA HIS A 504 23.73 41.65 -48.92
C HIS A 504 22.61 41.21 -47.97
N TYR A 505 22.93 40.29 -47.07
CA TYR A 505 22.00 39.79 -46.05
C TYR A 505 22.32 40.38 -44.68
N GLU A 506 21.27 40.73 -43.95
CA GLU A 506 21.34 41.25 -42.58
C GLU A 506 20.50 40.35 -41.66
N LEU A 507 20.97 40.11 -40.45
CA LEU A 507 20.24 39.40 -39.40
C LEU A 507 19.76 40.43 -38.36
N GLU A 508 18.46 40.65 -38.30
CA GLU A 508 17.83 41.51 -37.28
C GLU A 508 17.58 40.69 -36.01
N THR A 509 18.30 41.02 -34.94
CA THR A 509 18.20 40.36 -33.62
C THR A 509 17.74 41.36 -32.55
N ASN A 510 17.49 40.89 -31.34
CA ASN A 510 17.23 41.78 -30.20
C ASN A 510 18.48 42.56 -29.77
N GLN A 511 19.66 42.01 -30.05
CA GLN A 511 20.96 42.58 -29.70
C GLN A 511 21.46 43.60 -30.74
N GLY A 512 20.83 43.66 -31.91
CA GLY A 512 21.19 44.56 -33.00
C GLY A 512 21.05 43.92 -34.38
N THR A 513 21.42 44.69 -35.42
CA THR A 513 21.46 44.20 -36.81
C THR A 513 22.89 43.82 -37.17
N PHE A 514 23.06 42.62 -37.71
CA PHE A 514 24.36 42.06 -38.09
C PHE A 514 24.42 41.80 -39.60
N VAL A 515 25.54 42.12 -40.22
CA VAL A 515 25.79 41.83 -41.64
C VAL A 515 26.35 40.41 -41.74
N LEU A 516 25.78 39.59 -42.61
CA LEU A 516 26.21 38.20 -42.80
C LEU A 516 27.24 38.10 -43.92
N LYS A 517 28.41 37.55 -43.62
CA LYS A 517 29.51 37.26 -44.56
C LYS A 517 29.90 35.78 -44.43
N GLY A 518 30.70 35.23 -45.34
CA GLY A 518 31.09 33.81 -45.30
C GLY A 518 30.14 32.92 -46.10
N ASN A 519 29.63 31.84 -45.49
CA ASN A 519 28.75 30.87 -46.13
C ASN A 519 27.29 31.36 -46.24
N VAL A 520 27.06 32.31 -47.13
CA VAL A 520 25.75 32.97 -47.33
C VAL A 520 24.93 32.39 -48.50
N LYS A 521 25.40 31.29 -49.11
CA LYS A 521 24.75 30.70 -50.29
C LYS A 521 23.45 30.01 -49.86
N GLY A 522 22.32 30.47 -50.41
CA GLY A 522 20.99 29.91 -50.13
C GLY A 522 20.18 30.74 -49.12
N LEU A 523 20.78 31.73 -48.47
CA LEU A 523 20.07 32.62 -47.54
C LEU A 523 18.85 33.32 -48.16
N LYS A 524 18.88 33.63 -49.47
CA LYS A 524 17.73 34.21 -50.19
C LYS A 524 16.41 33.45 -50.00
N ASP A 525 16.47 32.14 -49.77
CA ASP A 525 15.27 31.30 -49.65
C ASP A 525 14.61 31.43 -48.27
N TYR A 526 15.26 32.15 -47.33
CA TYR A 526 14.83 32.36 -45.95
C TYR A 526 14.59 33.83 -45.60
N ILE A 527 14.55 34.73 -46.60
CA ILE A 527 14.30 36.16 -46.36
C ILE A 527 12.94 36.34 -45.68
N GLY A 528 12.93 37.05 -44.55
CA GLY A 528 11.75 37.29 -43.72
C GLY A 528 11.52 36.23 -42.65
N GLU A 529 12.25 35.11 -42.69
CA GLU A 529 12.14 34.04 -41.69
C GLU A 529 13.05 34.28 -40.49
N LYS A 530 12.65 33.72 -39.35
CA LYS A 530 13.51 33.65 -38.16
C LYS A 530 14.47 32.46 -38.30
N ILE A 531 15.76 32.72 -38.33
CA ILE A 531 16.81 31.71 -38.52
C ILE A 531 17.79 31.71 -37.36
N VAL A 532 18.48 30.59 -37.18
CA VAL A 532 19.69 30.48 -36.37
C VAL A 532 20.89 30.49 -37.30
N VAL A 533 21.85 31.36 -37.02
CA VAL A 533 23.12 31.48 -37.74
C VAL A 533 24.22 31.00 -36.81
N LYS A 534 24.92 29.94 -37.19
CA LYS A 534 26.17 29.53 -36.54
C LYS A 534 27.33 30.28 -37.18
N GLY A 535 28.12 30.96 -36.37
CA GLY A 535 29.22 31.82 -36.79
C GLY A 535 29.65 32.75 -35.67
N GLU A 536 30.70 33.52 -35.93
CA GLU A 536 31.36 34.39 -34.95
C GLU A 536 31.37 35.86 -35.40
N LEU A 537 31.46 36.78 -34.44
CA LEU A 537 31.65 38.21 -34.73
C LEU A 537 33.08 38.49 -35.19
N THR A 538 33.22 39.23 -36.28
CA THR A 538 34.55 39.61 -36.80
C THR A 538 34.95 41.02 -36.40
N ASP A 539 36.25 41.23 -36.22
CA ASP A 539 36.83 42.56 -35.92
C ASP A 539 36.72 43.54 -37.11
N GLU A 540 36.32 43.05 -38.29
CA GLU A 540 35.93 43.84 -39.45
C GLU A 540 34.62 44.60 -39.19
N ILE A 541 34.65 45.94 -39.31
CA ILE A 541 33.38 46.68 -39.52
C ILE A 541 32.99 46.49 -40.97
N SER A 542 31.70 46.26 -41.22
CA SER A 542 31.12 46.49 -42.54
C SER A 542 31.65 47.79 -43.12
N ILE A 543 32.20 47.70 -44.33
CA ILE A 543 32.65 48.84 -45.14
C ILE A 543 31.58 49.93 -45.32
N PHE A 544 30.31 49.65 -44.94
CA PHE A 544 29.16 50.53 -45.10
C PHE A 544 28.46 50.93 -43.79
N MET A 545 29.07 50.66 -42.62
CA MET A 545 28.63 51.15 -41.29
C MET A 545 27.13 50.95 -40.97
N ARG A 546 26.61 49.71 -41.04
CA ARG A 546 25.24 49.38 -40.59
C ARG A 546 25.12 48.32 -39.50
N GLY A 547 26.22 47.64 -39.17
CA GLY A 547 26.24 46.61 -38.14
C GLY A 547 27.58 45.90 -38.08
N TYR A 548 27.73 45.04 -37.09
CA TYR A 548 28.87 44.13 -36.96
C TYR A 548 28.74 42.97 -37.96
N ILE A 549 29.87 42.43 -38.41
CA ILE A 549 29.87 41.30 -39.33
C ILE A 549 29.86 40.00 -38.53
N ILE A 550 28.99 39.08 -38.91
CA ILE A 550 29.08 37.67 -38.51
C ILE A 550 29.71 36.91 -39.67
N ASP A 551 30.80 36.19 -39.43
CA ASP A 551 31.32 35.20 -40.37
C ASP A 551 30.52 33.91 -40.22
N VAL A 552 29.64 33.67 -41.19
CA VAL A 552 28.68 32.58 -41.19
C VAL A 552 29.37 31.29 -41.58
N GLU A 553 29.32 30.31 -40.70
CA GLU A 553 29.73 28.94 -40.98
C GLU A 553 28.55 28.15 -41.55
N GLU A 554 27.43 28.16 -40.82
CA GLU A 554 26.19 27.46 -41.15
C GLU A 554 24.97 28.27 -40.72
N PHE A 555 23.81 27.95 -41.29
CA PHE A 555 22.55 28.56 -40.90
C PHE A 555 21.41 27.55 -41.01
N TYR A 556 20.43 27.69 -40.14
CA TYR A 556 19.30 26.77 -40.02
C TYR A 556 17.99 27.55 -39.89
N LEU A 557 16.94 27.05 -40.55
CA LEU A 557 15.59 27.53 -40.30
C LEU A 557 15.14 27.04 -38.93
N LEU A 558 14.65 27.95 -38.08
CA LEU A 558 14.18 27.61 -36.75
C LEU A 558 12.89 26.78 -36.84
N ARG A 559 12.90 25.53 -36.34
CA ARG A 559 11.70 24.66 -36.26
C ARG A 559 11.52 24.13 -34.85
N ASN A 560 10.27 24.01 -34.40
CA ASN A 560 9.95 23.57 -33.03
C ASN A 560 10.53 22.21 -32.60
N ARG A 561 10.84 21.33 -33.56
CA ARG A 561 11.45 20.02 -33.27
C ARG A 561 12.94 20.10 -32.92
N ASP A 562 13.56 21.24 -33.18
CA ASP A 562 14.99 21.47 -32.95
C ASP A 562 15.23 22.07 -31.54
N PHE A 563 14.17 22.18 -30.72
CA PHE A 563 14.22 22.78 -29.39
C PHE A 563 14.28 21.69 -28.32
N VAL A 564 15.15 21.89 -27.34
CA VAL A 564 15.06 21.20 -26.04
C VAL A 564 14.39 22.16 -25.07
N VAL A 565 13.30 21.73 -24.44
CA VAL A 565 12.47 22.57 -23.57
C VAL A 565 12.62 22.12 -22.13
N PHE A 566 12.92 23.06 -21.25
CA PHE A 566 13.01 22.85 -19.81
C PHE A 566 11.90 23.62 -19.09
N ASP A 567 11.20 22.95 -18.18
CA ASP A 567 10.28 23.59 -17.26
C ASP A 567 11.07 24.26 -16.12
N VAL A 568 10.54 25.36 -15.60
CA VAL A 568 11.18 26.17 -14.57
C VAL A 568 10.18 26.42 -13.45
N ASP A 569 10.60 26.13 -12.22
CA ASP A 569 9.78 26.28 -11.03
C ASP A 569 10.42 27.24 -10.01
N ASP A 570 9.76 27.39 -8.85
CA ASP A 570 10.20 28.33 -7.83
C ASP A 570 11.51 27.91 -7.12
N SER A 571 11.96 26.67 -7.34
CA SER A 571 13.18 26.11 -6.76
C SER A 571 14.41 26.25 -7.66
N THR A 572 14.22 26.52 -8.95
CA THR A 572 15.29 26.69 -9.92
C THR A 572 16.23 27.84 -9.53
N LYS A 573 17.54 27.56 -9.45
CA LYS A 573 18.58 28.59 -9.27
C LYS A 573 18.93 29.20 -10.62
N ILE A 574 18.82 30.51 -10.75
CA ILE A 574 19.09 31.20 -12.03
C ILE A 574 20.18 32.25 -11.83
N THR A 575 21.19 32.22 -12.69
CA THR A 575 22.23 33.24 -12.77
C THR A 575 22.39 33.75 -14.20
N ILE A 576 22.67 35.04 -14.37
CA ILE A 576 23.09 35.67 -15.63
C ILE A 576 24.46 36.29 -15.40
N ASP A 577 25.46 35.92 -16.20
CA ASP A 577 26.86 36.39 -16.07
C ASP A 577 27.44 36.20 -14.65
N GLY A 578 26.99 35.16 -13.95
CA GLY A 578 27.39 34.83 -12.58
C GLY A 578 26.58 35.50 -11.46
N ASP A 579 25.75 36.49 -11.79
CA ASP A 579 24.88 37.17 -10.83
C ASP A 579 23.50 36.50 -10.73
N LYS A 580 22.92 36.46 -9.53
CA LYS A 580 21.58 35.89 -9.33
C LYS A 580 20.52 36.67 -10.12
N ALA A 581 19.72 35.96 -10.91
CA ALA A 581 18.75 36.53 -11.83
C ALA A 581 17.37 35.84 -11.72
N LYS A 582 16.43 36.30 -12.54
CA LYS A 582 15.11 35.65 -12.77
C LYS A 582 15.03 35.12 -14.19
N LEU A 583 14.16 34.12 -14.41
CA LEU A 583 13.89 33.58 -15.74
C LEU A 583 13.49 34.68 -16.74
N SER A 584 12.69 35.66 -16.31
CA SER A 584 12.23 36.77 -17.14
C SER A 584 13.32 37.76 -17.57
N GLU A 585 14.53 37.63 -17.01
CA GLU A 585 15.69 38.48 -17.32
C GLU A 585 16.60 37.83 -18.38
N ILE A 586 16.38 36.54 -18.73
CA ILE A 586 17.08 35.86 -19.81
C ILE A 586 16.45 36.27 -21.14
N GLU A 587 17.26 36.69 -22.10
CA GLU A 587 16.81 37.17 -23.41
C GLU A 587 17.00 36.10 -24.50
N ILE A 588 16.13 36.14 -25.53
CA ILE A 588 16.33 35.32 -26.73
C ILE A 588 17.65 35.72 -27.39
N GLY A 589 18.51 34.74 -27.64
CA GLY A 589 19.86 34.91 -28.17
C GLY A 589 20.97 34.88 -27.10
N ASP A 590 20.62 34.86 -25.82
CA ASP A 590 21.58 34.50 -24.77
C ASP A 590 22.03 33.04 -24.93
N TYR A 591 23.17 32.70 -24.35
CA TYR A 591 23.63 31.31 -24.24
C TYR A 591 23.34 30.81 -22.83
N ALA A 592 22.91 29.57 -22.67
CA ALA A 592 22.59 29.03 -21.35
C ALA A 592 23.06 27.59 -21.18
N GLU A 593 23.62 27.30 -20.01
CA GLU A 593 23.84 25.96 -19.47
C GLU A 593 22.73 25.64 -18.46
N ILE A 594 21.98 24.57 -18.69
CA ILE A 594 20.85 24.16 -17.87
C ILE A 594 21.10 22.77 -17.29
N TYR A 595 21.03 22.69 -15.96
CA TYR A 595 21.05 21.45 -15.20
C TYR A 595 19.62 21.10 -14.78
N ALA A 596 19.09 19.98 -15.27
CA ALA A 596 17.70 19.58 -15.05
C ALA A 596 17.55 18.17 -14.46
N ASP A 597 16.39 17.90 -13.89
CA ASP A 597 15.98 16.55 -13.47
C ASP A 597 15.37 15.74 -14.64
N ALA A 598 14.97 14.50 -14.35
CA ALA A 598 14.43 13.57 -15.34
C ALA A 598 13.10 14.04 -15.98
N ASP A 599 12.37 14.96 -15.33
CA ASP A 599 11.14 15.55 -15.85
C ASP A 599 11.41 16.80 -16.71
N ASN A 600 12.69 17.11 -17.00
CA ASN A 600 13.16 18.34 -17.62
C ASN A 600 12.85 19.61 -16.80
N ILE A 601 12.68 19.48 -15.48
CA ILE A 601 12.56 20.64 -14.60
C ILE A 601 13.97 21.12 -14.25
N ALA A 602 14.27 22.38 -14.60
CA ALA A 602 15.56 22.98 -14.36
C ALA A 602 15.83 23.13 -12.86
N ALA A 603 16.92 22.54 -12.37
CA ALA A 603 17.44 22.75 -11.03
C ALA A 603 18.34 24.00 -10.98
N GLU A 604 19.15 24.22 -12.02
CA GLU A 604 20.03 25.38 -12.16
C GLU A 604 20.13 25.83 -13.62
N ILE A 605 20.03 27.14 -13.86
CA ILE A 605 20.21 27.78 -15.16
C ILE A 605 21.33 28.81 -15.02
N LYS A 606 22.43 28.60 -15.75
CA LYS A 606 23.51 29.58 -15.91
C LYS A 606 23.41 30.18 -17.31
N ALA A 607 22.85 31.37 -17.40
CA ALA A 607 22.78 32.11 -18.64
C ALA A 607 23.95 33.10 -18.75
N TYR A 608 24.32 33.40 -19.99
CA TYR A 608 25.38 34.33 -20.36
C TYR A 608 24.78 35.34 -21.33
N SER A 609 24.80 36.61 -20.95
CA SER A 609 24.09 37.65 -21.70
C SER A 609 24.83 37.99 -22.99
N ARG A 610 24.17 37.73 -24.13
CA ARG A 610 24.71 38.08 -25.45
C ARG A 610 24.87 39.59 -25.60
N THR A 611 23.93 40.35 -25.05
CA THR A 611 23.96 41.82 -25.04
C THR A 611 25.18 42.35 -24.27
N ASN A 612 25.54 41.74 -23.12
CA ASN A 612 26.73 42.16 -22.37
C ASN A 612 28.00 41.74 -23.09
N ARG A 613 28.06 40.51 -23.60
CA ARG A 613 29.22 40.01 -24.37
C ARG A 613 29.52 40.88 -25.59
N ILE A 614 28.50 41.30 -26.35
CA ILE A 614 28.66 42.23 -27.48
C ILE A 614 29.22 43.57 -27.01
N LYS A 615 28.73 44.16 -25.90
CA LYS A 615 29.27 45.42 -25.36
C LYS A 615 30.73 45.31 -24.92
N GLU A 616 31.14 44.16 -24.39
CA GLU A 616 32.53 43.89 -24.04
C GLU A 616 33.40 43.79 -25.29
N TRP A 617 32.95 43.01 -26.27
CA TRP A 617 33.60 42.91 -27.57
C TRP A 617 33.72 44.27 -28.27
N GLU A 618 32.71 45.14 -28.17
CA GLU A 618 32.79 46.54 -28.65
C GLU A 618 33.89 47.35 -27.97
N LYS A 619 34.12 47.14 -26.66
CA LYS A 619 35.21 47.80 -25.93
C LYS A 619 36.56 47.25 -26.36
N GLU A 620 36.68 45.93 -26.50
CA GLU A 620 37.90 45.27 -26.99
C GLU A 620 38.30 45.79 -28.37
N ILE A 621 37.33 45.89 -29.27
CA ILE A 621 37.52 46.45 -30.61
C ILE A 621 37.82 47.95 -30.61
N LYS A 622 37.17 48.75 -29.75
CA LYS A 622 37.52 50.19 -29.63
C LYS A 622 38.97 50.35 -29.15
N ASN A 623 39.42 49.50 -28.22
CA ASN A 623 40.78 49.53 -27.72
C ASN A 623 41.82 49.08 -28.77
N THR A 624 41.46 48.21 -29.72
CA THR A 624 42.33 47.87 -30.86
C THR A 624 42.27 48.88 -32.01
N ARG A 625 41.22 49.71 -32.09
CA ARG A 625 41.06 50.77 -33.11
C ARG A 625 41.63 52.12 -32.73
N ASP A 626 41.72 52.42 -31.43
CA ASP A 626 42.35 53.65 -30.95
C ASP A 626 43.87 53.48 -30.89
N GLY A 627 44.60 54.43 -31.47
CA GLY A 627 46.05 54.33 -31.57
C GLY A 627 46.59 54.86 -32.89
N LYS A 628 47.72 54.29 -33.33
CA LYS A 628 48.39 54.67 -34.56
C LYS A 628 48.32 53.54 -35.58
N LEU A 629 47.87 53.84 -36.78
CA LEU A 629 47.80 52.89 -37.89
C LEU A 629 48.61 53.42 -39.06
N THR A 630 49.53 52.62 -39.58
CA THR A 630 50.38 53.02 -40.72
C THR A 630 50.09 52.12 -41.92
N GLY A 631 49.87 52.69 -43.10
CA GLY A 631 49.58 51.91 -44.29
C GLY A 631 49.59 52.72 -45.60
N LYS A 632 49.54 52.00 -46.73
CA LYS A 632 49.47 52.59 -48.07
C LYS A 632 48.04 52.93 -48.43
N VAL A 633 47.82 54.15 -48.93
CA VAL A 633 46.50 54.59 -49.39
C VAL A 633 46.03 53.74 -50.57
N VAL A 634 44.89 53.07 -50.42
CA VAL A 634 44.23 52.32 -51.49
C VAL A 634 43.24 53.19 -52.25
N SER A 635 42.44 53.98 -51.52
CA SER A 635 41.48 54.94 -52.07
C SER A 635 41.17 56.03 -51.03
N LYS A 636 40.62 57.15 -51.51
CA LYS A 636 40.04 58.19 -50.65
C LYS A 636 38.78 58.75 -51.29
N GLU A 637 37.84 59.17 -50.47
CA GLU A 637 36.67 59.93 -50.89
C GLU A 637 36.59 61.23 -50.08
N VAL A 638 36.76 62.35 -50.78
CA VAL A 638 36.71 63.69 -50.17
C VAL A 638 35.45 64.38 -50.68
N GLY A 639 34.50 64.64 -49.76
CA GLY A 639 33.14 65.08 -50.07
C GLY A 639 32.22 64.84 -48.85
N SER A 640 30.94 64.54 -49.07
CA SER A 640 29.95 64.33 -48.01
C SER A 640 30.25 63.17 -47.05
N LYS A 641 31.09 62.19 -47.43
CA LYS A 641 31.41 61.01 -46.61
C LYS A 641 32.80 61.01 -45.94
N CYS A 642 33.75 61.84 -46.38
CA CYS A 642 35.13 61.97 -45.86
C CYS A 642 35.78 60.64 -45.37
N GLN A 643 36.15 59.75 -46.31
CA GLN A 643 36.71 58.43 -46.00
C GLN A 643 38.12 58.23 -46.58
N LEU A 644 38.92 57.42 -45.89
CA LEU A 644 40.27 57.02 -46.30
C LEU A 644 40.44 55.51 -46.14
N VAL A 645 40.94 54.86 -47.19
CA VAL A 645 41.26 53.44 -47.17
C VAL A 645 42.77 53.26 -47.21
N ILE A 646 43.35 52.57 -46.22
CA ILE A 646 44.77 52.21 -46.19
C ILE A 646 44.95 50.70 -46.07
N GLN A 647 46.07 50.17 -46.54
CA GLN A 647 46.42 48.75 -46.45
C GLN A 647 47.82 48.59 -45.87
N ASN A 648 47.98 47.68 -44.93
CA ASN A 648 49.25 47.24 -44.36
C ASN A 648 49.30 45.69 -44.33
N ASP A 649 50.25 45.12 -43.60
CA ASP A 649 50.44 43.67 -43.49
C ASP A 649 49.30 42.99 -42.70
N ASP A 650 48.61 43.75 -41.83
CA ASP A 650 47.47 43.29 -41.03
C ASP A 650 46.13 43.34 -41.79
N GLY A 651 46.12 43.90 -43.00
CA GLY A 651 44.95 43.92 -43.87
C GLY A 651 44.60 45.31 -44.42
N LYS A 652 43.34 45.46 -44.82
CA LYS A 652 42.83 46.67 -45.48
C LYS A 652 41.81 47.36 -44.58
N PHE A 653 42.07 48.61 -44.25
CA PHE A 653 41.32 49.41 -43.29
C PHE A 653 40.61 50.56 -43.99
N THR A 654 39.30 50.70 -43.75
CA THR A 654 38.49 51.83 -44.21
C THR A 654 38.10 52.67 -43.01
N LEU A 655 38.51 53.93 -42.98
CA LEU A 655 38.35 54.81 -41.83
C LEU A 655 37.71 56.13 -42.21
N VAL A 656 36.87 56.65 -41.32
CA VAL A 656 36.25 57.97 -41.47
C VAL A 656 37.22 59.03 -40.97
N ILE A 657 37.41 60.07 -41.78
CA ILE A 657 38.21 61.23 -41.42
C ILE A 657 37.36 62.15 -40.57
N ASP A 658 37.82 62.50 -39.37
CA ASP A 658 37.12 63.47 -38.54
C ASP A 658 37.09 64.85 -39.22
N LYS A 659 35.99 65.60 -39.02
CA LYS A 659 35.80 66.92 -39.61
C LYS A 659 36.92 67.90 -39.19
N ASP A 660 37.51 67.70 -38.02
CA ASP A 660 38.56 68.53 -37.43
C ASP A 660 39.95 67.85 -37.49
N VAL A 661 40.14 66.91 -38.42
CA VAL A 661 41.39 66.16 -38.58
C VAL A 661 42.62 67.07 -38.70
N LYS A 662 43.68 66.76 -37.96
CA LYS A 662 44.97 67.44 -38.07
C LYS A 662 45.79 66.83 -39.20
N LEU A 663 46.40 67.66 -40.04
CA LEU A 663 47.27 67.21 -41.11
C LEU A 663 48.73 67.59 -40.79
N LYS A 664 49.63 66.61 -40.77
CA LYS A 664 51.08 66.80 -40.63
C LYS A 664 51.80 66.39 -41.91
N GLY A 665 52.64 67.27 -42.45
CA GLY A 665 53.30 67.05 -43.74
C GLY A 665 52.39 67.18 -44.97
N LEU A 666 51.08 67.42 -44.79
CA LEU A 666 50.10 67.59 -45.87
C LEU A 666 49.40 68.95 -45.74
N LYS A 667 49.30 69.69 -46.85
CA LYS A 667 48.60 71.00 -46.88
C LYS A 667 47.08 70.89 -46.89
N SER A 668 46.54 69.77 -47.35
CA SER A 668 45.08 69.52 -47.45
C SER A 668 44.80 68.03 -47.71
N LEU A 669 43.60 67.56 -47.35
CA LEU A 669 43.13 66.20 -47.66
C LEU A 669 43.14 65.90 -49.17
N SER A 670 42.98 66.92 -50.01
CA SER A 670 43.06 66.78 -51.47
C SER A 670 44.45 66.33 -51.97
N ARG A 671 45.52 66.47 -51.17
CA ARG A 671 46.89 66.06 -51.53
C ARG A 671 47.21 64.59 -51.28
N ILE A 672 46.38 63.86 -50.52
CA ILE A 672 46.53 62.41 -50.32
C ILE A 672 46.30 61.69 -51.65
N LYS A 673 47.19 60.78 -52.05
CA LYS A 673 47.07 60.02 -53.32
C LYS A 673 47.17 58.53 -53.05
N LYS A 674 46.56 57.72 -53.93
CA LYS A 674 46.73 56.26 -53.93
C LYS A 674 48.23 55.92 -53.96
N GLY A 675 48.63 54.97 -53.12
CA GLY A 675 50.02 54.53 -52.95
C GLY A 675 50.85 55.31 -51.93
N MET A 676 50.34 56.45 -51.43
CA MET A 676 51.04 57.24 -50.40
C MET A 676 51.08 56.48 -49.07
N GLN A 677 52.21 56.48 -48.39
CA GLN A 677 52.33 55.93 -47.04
C GLN A 677 51.85 56.98 -46.04
N LEU A 678 50.91 56.60 -45.18
CA LEU A 678 50.38 57.49 -44.15
C LEU A 678 50.44 56.82 -42.78
N GLU A 679 50.65 57.63 -41.75
CA GLU A 679 50.42 57.28 -40.36
C GLU A 679 49.18 58.03 -39.89
N LEU A 680 48.20 57.29 -39.37
CA LEU A 680 46.91 57.78 -38.92
C LEU A 680 46.87 57.68 -37.40
N SER A 681 46.52 58.76 -36.71
CA SER A 681 46.09 58.68 -35.32
C SER A 681 44.58 58.56 -35.28
N ILE A 682 44.09 57.50 -34.65
CA ILE A 682 42.69 57.13 -34.59
C ILE A 682 42.22 57.29 -33.14
N LYS A 683 41.08 57.94 -32.98
CA LYS A 683 40.40 58.08 -31.70
C LYS A 683 38.90 58.00 -31.91
N ASP A 684 38.22 57.22 -31.08
CA ASP A 684 36.78 56.96 -31.18
C ASP A 684 36.41 56.41 -32.59
N GLY A 685 37.30 55.60 -33.17
CA GLY A 685 37.13 55.01 -34.50
C GLY A 685 37.21 56.00 -35.69
N LYS A 686 37.60 57.26 -35.46
CA LYS A 686 37.82 58.27 -36.51
C LYS A 686 39.27 58.70 -36.59
N ILE A 687 39.71 59.05 -37.79
CA ILE A 687 41.05 59.62 -37.99
C ILE A 687 41.04 61.06 -37.49
N ILE A 688 41.77 61.30 -36.40
CA ILE A 688 41.94 62.63 -35.80
C ILE A 688 43.24 63.31 -36.23
N GLU A 689 44.21 62.54 -36.74
CA GLU A 689 45.43 63.08 -37.34
C GLU A 689 45.90 62.21 -38.51
N ILE A 690 46.34 62.84 -39.60
CA ILE A 690 46.98 62.19 -40.75
C ILE A 690 48.37 62.79 -40.93
N ALA A 691 49.39 61.95 -40.85
CA ALA A 691 50.76 62.31 -41.19
C ALA A 691 51.20 61.60 -42.47
N ALA A 692 51.77 62.35 -43.42
CA ALA A 692 52.51 61.73 -44.51
C ALA A 692 53.82 61.15 -43.97
N VAL A 693 54.09 59.89 -44.29
CA VAL A 693 55.37 59.24 -44.02
C VAL A 693 56.17 59.36 -45.30
N ASP A 694 57.31 60.07 -45.24
CA ASP A 694 58.19 60.27 -46.40
C ASP A 694 58.82 58.97 -46.91
#